data_AF-A0A4R7V4A9-F1
#
_entry.id   AF-A0A4R7V4A9-F1
#
_cell.length_a   1.000
_cell.length_b   1.000
_cell.length_c   1.000
_cell.angle_alpha   90.00
_cell.angle_beta   90.00
_cell.angle_gamma   90.00
#
_symmetry.space_group_name_H-M   'P 1'
#
loop_
_entity.id
_entity.type
_entity.pdbx_description
1 polymer ?
#
loop_
_entity_poly.entity_id
_entity_poly.type
_entity_poly.pdbx_seq_one_letter_code
_entity_poly.pdbx_strand_id
1 'polypeptide(L)'
;MTSPSVEPLIVPQLDARTTRPGTEVGGKAAFLLDICHRVRVPEFVVIPSSWFTIAAGPQLADIADRWCRWDTAHQKSVQSTRRLAAVHLTTAMRHTLSTQLDEFIPDVEVFAVRSSAAGEDGPDRSFAGLYDSVLDVPRADIEQAIVAVWRSWFSVSAITHRSADTWRPPVMAVVVQRMIDAEEAGVAAAYREAVEVEWVAGRGDRLVDGSVEPARRLVTAPMRDPRGRVEHAAAAAWALRGQLGVGDLDVEWAADQDRVWIVQARPLTAPLPSSAGVSWVSSSEHPVLRTAELYADTAPHDVLPLGPVAEVIGHYRTKRRPLYAIGSEHDCDLGTALILHFNTLGLHGPRWSDLVGQLGPHAVLDLSERERQVIVATSDLRQVLAAHCGDDPQRLRSVVIREFITGDCGAVSAVDGDDVRVEVSRDGLLHLNRGTASTDEFIIPLEGSRDHGLTTVPPEWSDSTLAVIDRVTRHLADRHGDAVVEWVLRAGRPVLVDYSLVDTVPTAMLPASQASVISSGACRGPALVIPASATEMLTRDSVAPVVSVGARLPHPADTAVNDLYETITQLAEPPVVVVDRPYAVLATLIPYVAGFVFTQPAARLCHLAILLRENHTPAVCVPADQAPQDGEAVAVGTDGQLHRGHTS
;
A
#
# COMPACT_ATOMS: atom_id res chain seq x y z
N MET A 1 -10.12 -40.05 25.05
CA MET A 1 -10.69 -38.89 24.35
C MET A 1 -10.23 -39.00 22.91
N THR A 2 -11.12 -39.37 21.99
CA THR A 2 -10.84 -39.41 20.56
C THR A 2 -10.52 -37.99 20.09
N SER A 3 -9.34 -37.79 19.49
CA SER A 3 -9.03 -36.55 18.79
C SER A 3 -10.19 -36.22 17.84
N PRO A 4 -10.65 -34.96 17.76
CA PRO A 4 -11.72 -34.61 16.83
C PRO A 4 -11.29 -35.04 15.42
N SER A 5 -12.16 -35.78 14.74
CA SER A 5 -11.92 -36.22 13.36
C SER A 5 -11.77 -35.00 12.47
N VAL A 6 -10.59 -34.81 11.88
CA VAL A 6 -10.34 -33.76 10.91
C VAL A 6 -11.09 -34.11 9.63
N GLU A 7 -11.80 -33.13 9.07
CA GLU A 7 -12.50 -33.27 7.80
C GLU A 7 -11.47 -33.57 6.67
N PRO A 8 -11.71 -34.57 5.81
CA PRO A 8 -10.79 -34.89 4.72
C PRO A 8 -10.70 -33.76 3.69
N LEU A 9 -9.64 -33.75 2.88
CA LEU A 9 -9.56 -32.90 1.70
C LEU A 9 -10.65 -33.30 0.71
N ILE A 10 -11.18 -32.31 0.01
CA ILE A 10 -12.14 -32.53 -1.06
C ILE A 10 -11.36 -32.74 -2.34
N VAL A 11 -11.59 -33.89 -2.98
CA VAL A 11 -10.89 -34.31 -4.20
C VAL A 11 -11.89 -34.49 -5.34
N PRO A 12 -11.50 -34.23 -6.59
CA PRO A 12 -12.35 -34.54 -7.74
C PRO A 12 -12.68 -36.04 -7.78
N GLN A 13 -13.95 -36.41 -7.57
CA GLN A 13 -14.39 -37.81 -7.71
C GLN A 13 -14.76 -38.09 -9.17
N LEU A 14 -14.08 -39.06 -9.80
CA LEU A 14 -14.27 -39.43 -11.22
C LEU A 14 -15.64 -40.03 -11.54
N ASP A 15 -16.42 -40.48 -10.56
CA ASP A 15 -17.71 -41.15 -10.75
C ASP A 15 -18.92 -40.31 -10.29
N ALA A 16 -19.63 -39.79 -11.29
CA ALA A 16 -21.06 -39.44 -11.35
C ALA A 16 -21.83 -39.05 -10.07
N ARG A 17 -22.33 -37.80 -10.10
CA ARG A 17 -23.43 -37.24 -9.28
C ARG A 17 -23.08 -36.87 -7.84
N THR A 18 -22.08 -36.03 -7.65
CA THR A 18 -21.99 -35.21 -6.44
C THR A 18 -22.81 -33.94 -6.64
N THR A 19 -23.81 -33.74 -5.77
CA THR A 19 -24.47 -32.45 -5.55
C THR A 19 -23.42 -31.36 -5.43
N ARG A 20 -23.61 -30.21 -6.10
CA ARG A 20 -22.70 -29.04 -6.00
C ARG A 20 -22.27 -28.90 -4.54
N PRO A 21 -20.97 -29.04 -4.22
CA PRO A 21 -20.52 -28.75 -2.86
C PRO A 21 -20.99 -27.33 -2.53
N GLY A 22 -21.61 -27.18 -1.36
CA GLY A 22 -22.31 -25.95 -0.98
C GLY A 22 -21.38 -24.74 -0.90
N THR A 23 -21.83 -23.70 -0.20
CA THR A 23 -21.04 -22.48 0.09
C THR A 23 -19.70 -22.72 0.82
N GLU A 24 -19.37 -23.96 1.17
CA GLU A 24 -18.24 -24.39 2.00
C GLU A 24 -16.89 -24.47 1.25
N VAL A 25 -16.90 -24.58 -0.09
CA VAL A 25 -15.67 -24.64 -0.90
C VAL A 25 -15.31 -23.33 -1.59
N GLY A 26 -16.20 -22.33 -1.55
CA GLY A 26 -16.01 -21.06 -2.27
C GLY A 26 -16.14 -21.19 -3.80
N GLY A 27 -16.12 -20.03 -4.49
CA GLY A 27 -16.42 -19.92 -5.92
C GLY A 27 -15.42 -20.66 -6.83
N LYS A 28 -14.14 -20.34 -6.70
CA LYS A 28 -13.05 -20.90 -7.53
C LYS A 28 -12.98 -22.43 -7.45
N ALA A 29 -12.99 -22.98 -6.24
CA ALA A 29 -12.91 -24.43 -6.04
C ALA A 29 -14.16 -25.13 -6.59
N ALA A 30 -15.36 -24.57 -6.38
CA ALA A 30 -16.59 -25.10 -6.94
C ALA A 30 -16.54 -25.15 -8.48
N PHE A 31 -16.01 -24.11 -9.12
CA PHE A 31 -15.81 -24.09 -10.57
C PHE A 31 -14.83 -25.15 -11.03
N LEU A 32 -13.66 -25.26 -10.38
CA LEU A 32 -12.66 -26.26 -10.74
C LEU A 32 -13.23 -27.69 -10.62
N LEU A 33 -13.97 -27.99 -9.55
CA LEU A 33 -14.63 -29.28 -9.35
C LEU A 33 -15.66 -29.59 -10.46
N ASP A 34 -16.39 -28.58 -10.95
CA ASP A 34 -17.39 -28.78 -12.02
C ASP A 34 -16.76 -28.98 -13.42
N ILE A 35 -15.62 -28.31 -13.69
CA ILE A 35 -15.00 -28.34 -15.02
C ILE A 35 -13.93 -29.42 -15.19
N CYS A 36 -13.35 -29.96 -14.11
CA CYS A 36 -12.22 -30.89 -14.19
C CYS A 36 -12.49 -32.20 -14.93
N HIS A 37 -13.76 -32.59 -15.07
CA HIS A 37 -14.18 -33.75 -15.88
C HIS A 37 -14.42 -33.42 -17.36
N ARG A 38 -14.42 -32.13 -17.72
CA ARG A 38 -14.81 -31.61 -19.04
C ARG A 38 -13.62 -31.09 -19.83
N VAL A 39 -12.65 -30.51 -19.13
CA VAL A 39 -11.41 -29.96 -19.69
C VAL A 39 -10.22 -30.43 -18.86
N ARG A 40 -9.02 -30.27 -19.40
CA ARG A 40 -7.79 -30.57 -18.64
C ARG A 40 -7.59 -29.50 -17.58
N VAL A 41 -7.66 -29.91 -16.32
CA VAL A 41 -7.31 -29.10 -15.16
C VAL A 41 -6.11 -29.78 -14.49
N PRO A 42 -5.08 -29.04 -14.05
CA PRO A 42 -3.98 -29.64 -13.28
C PRO A 42 -4.52 -30.31 -12.02
N GLU A 43 -3.90 -31.41 -11.60
CA GLU A 43 -4.30 -32.16 -10.41
C GLU A 43 -4.43 -31.22 -9.20
N PHE A 44 -5.53 -31.31 -8.45
CA PHE A 44 -5.77 -30.43 -7.31
C PHE A 44 -6.59 -31.12 -6.22
N VAL A 45 -6.41 -30.62 -5.01
CA VAL A 45 -7.23 -30.92 -3.83
C VAL A 45 -7.72 -29.62 -3.23
N VAL A 46 -8.83 -29.68 -2.49
CA VAL A 46 -9.42 -28.51 -1.83
C VAL A 46 -9.44 -28.75 -0.34
N ILE A 47 -8.82 -27.83 0.40
CA ILE A 47 -8.88 -27.79 1.86
C ILE A 47 -10.22 -27.14 2.25
N PRO A 48 -11.07 -27.82 3.03
CA PRO A 48 -12.36 -27.28 3.46
C PRO A 48 -12.21 -25.99 4.25
N SER A 49 -13.19 -25.07 4.14
CA SER A 49 -13.15 -23.81 4.89
C SER A 49 -13.16 -24.00 6.41
N SER A 50 -13.68 -25.13 6.90
CA SER A 50 -13.70 -25.50 8.32
C SER A 50 -12.31 -25.56 8.95
N TRP A 51 -11.29 -25.92 8.15
CA TRP A 51 -9.89 -26.00 8.61
C TRP A 51 -9.39 -24.66 9.13
N PHE A 52 -9.79 -23.55 8.51
CA PHE A 52 -9.37 -22.22 8.98
C PHE A 52 -9.90 -21.96 10.39
N THR A 53 -11.19 -22.17 10.61
CA THR A 53 -11.83 -21.96 11.92
C THR A 53 -11.27 -22.90 12.99
N ILE A 54 -10.92 -24.14 12.63
CA ILE A 54 -10.32 -25.12 13.55
C ILE A 54 -8.89 -24.72 13.92
N ALA A 55 -8.06 -24.35 12.95
CA ALA A 55 -6.66 -24.00 13.17
C ALA A 55 -6.47 -22.66 13.90
N ALA A 56 -7.33 -21.68 13.60
CA ALA A 56 -7.21 -20.31 14.11
C ALA A 56 -8.29 -19.94 15.14
N GLY A 57 -9.07 -20.89 15.66
CA GLY A 57 -10.24 -20.63 16.50
C GLY A 57 -10.00 -19.63 17.65
N PRO A 58 -8.99 -19.83 18.52
CA PRO A 58 -8.68 -18.88 19.58
C PRO A 58 -8.31 -17.48 19.08
N GLN A 59 -7.55 -17.39 17.99
CA GLN A 59 -7.13 -16.14 17.38
C GLN A 59 -8.31 -15.41 16.74
N LEU A 60 -9.19 -16.13 16.04
CA LEU A 60 -10.40 -15.59 15.43
C LEU A 60 -11.38 -15.08 16.48
N ALA A 61 -11.48 -15.76 17.63
CA ALA A 61 -12.27 -15.27 18.77
C ALA A 61 -11.71 -13.95 19.33
N ASP A 62 -10.39 -13.86 19.56
CA ASP A 62 -9.75 -12.61 20.04
C ASP A 62 -9.85 -11.48 19.02
N ILE A 63 -9.78 -11.79 17.72
CA ILE A 63 -10.01 -10.82 16.64
C ILE A 63 -11.46 -10.33 16.67
N ALA A 64 -12.44 -11.24 16.78
CA ALA A 64 -13.86 -10.90 16.82
C ALA A 64 -14.20 -9.96 17.99
N ASP A 65 -13.71 -10.28 19.20
CA ASP A 65 -13.96 -9.52 20.43
C ASP A 65 -13.42 -8.09 20.37
N ARG A 66 -12.38 -7.86 19.55
CA ARG A 66 -11.69 -6.58 19.42
C ARG A 66 -12.02 -5.86 18.13
N TRP A 67 -12.77 -6.48 17.22
CA TRP A 67 -13.01 -5.96 15.87
C TRP A 67 -13.56 -4.53 15.87
N CYS A 68 -14.54 -4.26 16.75
CA CYS A 68 -15.17 -2.95 16.89
C CYS A 68 -14.28 -1.90 17.57
N ARG A 69 -13.12 -2.28 18.12
CA ARG A 69 -12.14 -1.37 18.74
C ARG A 69 -11.07 -0.90 17.76
N TRP A 70 -11.09 -1.39 16.52
CA TRP A 70 -10.18 -0.98 15.47
C TRP A 70 -10.95 -0.17 14.45
N ASP A 71 -10.66 1.13 14.37
CA ASP A 71 -11.51 2.06 13.62
C ASP A 71 -11.28 1.96 12.11
N THR A 72 -10.05 1.60 11.69
CA THR A 72 -9.69 1.54 10.26
C THR A 72 -9.50 0.11 9.75
N ALA A 73 -9.73 -0.09 8.45
CA ALA A 73 -9.41 -1.35 7.77
C ALA A 73 -7.91 -1.70 7.89
N HIS A 74 -7.04 -0.69 7.93
CA HIS A 74 -5.61 -0.87 8.12
C HIS A 74 -5.28 -1.41 9.53
N GLN A 75 -5.81 -0.81 10.59
CA GLN A 75 -5.65 -1.32 11.95
C GLN A 75 -6.21 -2.74 12.08
N LYS A 76 -7.41 -2.99 11.55
CA LYS A 76 -8.01 -4.33 11.51
C LYS A 76 -7.09 -5.34 10.81
N SER A 77 -6.49 -4.95 9.70
CA SER A 77 -5.55 -5.78 8.94
C SER A 77 -4.27 -6.09 9.72
N VAL A 78 -3.58 -5.08 10.23
CA VAL A 78 -2.34 -5.23 11.00
C VAL A 78 -2.58 -6.07 12.26
N GLN A 79 -3.64 -5.76 13.00
CA GLN A 79 -3.94 -6.42 14.27
C GLN A 79 -4.39 -7.86 14.09
N SER A 80 -5.14 -8.17 13.02
CA SER A 80 -5.51 -9.54 12.66
C SER A 80 -4.29 -10.33 12.20
N THR A 81 -3.44 -9.73 11.36
CA THR A 81 -2.20 -10.36 10.86
C THR A 81 -1.26 -10.74 12.02
N ARG A 82 -1.07 -9.84 12.98
CA ARG A 82 -0.26 -10.11 14.20
C ARG A 82 -0.82 -11.29 14.99
N ARG A 83 -2.14 -11.36 15.18
CA ARG A 83 -2.79 -12.46 15.92
C ARG A 83 -2.70 -13.79 15.20
N LEU A 84 -2.78 -13.77 13.87
CA LEU A 84 -2.65 -14.96 13.02
C LEU A 84 -1.19 -15.38 12.79
N ALA A 85 -0.19 -14.64 13.30
CA ALA A 85 1.22 -14.94 13.10
C ALA A 85 1.62 -16.34 13.60
N ALA A 86 1.01 -16.80 14.69
CA ALA A 86 1.30 -18.09 15.31
C ALA A 86 0.40 -19.25 14.81
N VAL A 87 -0.52 -18.99 13.87
CA VAL A 87 -1.42 -20.03 13.34
C VAL A 87 -0.61 -21.02 12.51
N HIS A 88 -0.83 -22.30 12.79
CA HIS A 88 -0.26 -23.44 12.10
C HIS A 88 -1.33 -24.54 12.04
N LEU A 89 -1.17 -25.48 11.11
CA LEU A 89 -2.05 -26.64 11.04
C LEU A 89 -1.87 -27.51 12.28
N THR A 90 -2.93 -28.19 12.73
CA THR A 90 -2.80 -29.17 13.81
C THR A 90 -2.05 -30.41 13.30
N THR A 91 -1.51 -31.24 14.20
CA THR A 91 -0.84 -32.50 13.81
C THR A 91 -1.74 -33.42 12.99
N ALA A 92 -3.03 -33.48 13.32
CA ALA A 92 -4.01 -34.28 12.57
C ALA A 92 -4.26 -33.71 11.16
N MET A 93 -4.31 -32.38 11.01
CA MET A 93 -4.44 -31.71 9.71
C MET A 93 -3.20 -31.91 8.85
N ARG A 94 -1.99 -31.74 9.40
CA ARG A 94 -0.73 -32.05 8.69
C ARG A 94 -0.68 -33.49 8.19
N HIS A 95 -1.03 -34.45 9.05
CA HIS A 95 -1.08 -35.86 8.67
C HIS A 95 -2.08 -36.12 7.54
N THR A 96 -3.28 -35.55 7.65
CA THR A 96 -4.34 -35.67 6.62
C THR A 96 -3.89 -35.06 5.30
N LEU A 97 -3.32 -33.85 5.34
CA LEU A 97 -2.79 -33.14 4.18
C LEU A 97 -1.71 -33.95 3.47
N SER A 98 -0.70 -34.42 4.21
CA SER A 98 0.38 -35.24 3.64
C SER A 98 -0.16 -36.53 3.03
N THR A 99 -0.92 -37.31 3.78
CA THR A 99 -1.41 -38.63 3.35
C THR A 99 -2.27 -38.50 2.08
N GLN A 100 -3.16 -37.52 2.03
CA GLN A 100 -4.04 -37.36 0.88
C GLN A 100 -3.34 -36.70 -0.31
N LEU A 101 -2.35 -35.84 -0.10
CA LEU A 101 -1.50 -35.38 -1.21
C LEU A 101 -0.68 -36.54 -1.78
N ASP A 102 -0.18 -37.46 -0.96
CA ASP A 102 0.53 -38.66 -1.41
C ASP A 102 -0.39 -39.61 -2.19
N GLU A 103 -1.66 -39.71 -1.78
CA GLU A 103 -2.66 -40.58 -2.40
C GLU A 103 -3.18 -40.02 -3.74
N PHE A 104 -3.55 -38.73 -3.77
CA PHE A 104 -4.29 -38.14 -4.91
C PHE A 104 -3.41 -37.36 -5.88
N ILE A 105 -2.25 -36.87 -5.43
CA ILE A 105 -1.29 -36.14 -6.27
C ILE A 105 0.14 -36.69 -6.01
N PRO A 106 0.37 -38.00 -6.26
CA PRO A 106 1.71 -38.57 -6.17
C PRO A 106 2.61 -37.90 -7.22
N ASP A 107 3.87 -37.68 -6.90
CA ASP A 107 4.91 -37.18 -7.82
C ASP A 107 4.82 -35.70 -8.23
N VAL A 108 4.10 -34.87 -7.47
CA VAL A 108 4.14 -33.39 -7.62
C VAL A 108 4.92 -32.76 -6.48
N GLU A 109 5.91 -31.94 -6.84
CA GLU A 109 6.80 -31.25 -5.89
C GLU A 109 6.51 -29.75 -5.73
N VAL A 110 5.84 -29.14 -6.71
CA VAL A 110 5.57 -27.69 -6.74
C VAL A 110 4.10 -27.43 -7.01
N PHE A 111 3.50 -26.55 -6.20
CA PHE A 111 2.08 -26.30 -6.14
C PHE A 111 1.74 -24.80 -6.27
N ALA A 112 0.54 -24.52 -6.75
CA ALA A 112 -0.16 -23.26 -6.57
C ALA A 112 -1.17 -23.42 -5.43
N VAL A 113 -1.13 -22.53 -4.46
CA VAL A 113 -2.02 -22.51 -3.30
C VAL A 113 -2.91 -21.26 -3.40
N ARG A 114 -4.19 -21.45 -3.72
CA ARG A 114 -5.12 -20.37 -4.09
C ARG A 114 -6.27 -20.25 -3.10
N SER A 115 -6.69 -19.02 -2.80
CA SER A 115 -7.93 -18.77 -2.07
C SER A 115 -9.16 -19.29 -2.81
N SER A 116 -10.16 -19.73 -2.06
CA SER A 116 -11.51 -19.94 -2.57
C SER A 116 -12.52 -19.60 -1.48
N ALA A 117 -12.92 -18.32 -1.43
CA ALA A 117 -13.85 -17.79 -0.45
C ALA A 117 -15.31 -17.87 -0.89
N ALA A 118 -16.20 -17.99 0.09
CA ALA A 118 -17.65 -17.85 -0.15
C ALA A 118 -17.96 -16.41 -0.61
N GLY A 119 -18.68 -16.28 -1.74
CA GLY A 119 -19.02 -14.97 -2.32
C GLY A 119 -17.90 -14.28 -3.11
N GLU A 120 -16.76 -14.97 -3.34
CA GLU A 120 -15.69 -14.50 -4.23
C GLU A 120 -16.14 -14.50 -5.70
N ASP A 121 -16.81 -15.59 -6.13
CA ASP A 121 -17.46 -15.73 -7.43
C ASP A 121 -18.90 -16.22 -7.22
N GLY A 122 -19.86 -15.29 -7.30
CA GLY A 122 -21.29 -15.57 -7.22
C GLY A 122 -22.00 -15.25 -8.55
N PRO A 123 -23.25 -15.70 -8.74
CA PRO A 123 -24.03 -15.43 -9.96
C PRO A 123 -24.30 -13.93 -10.19
N ASP A 124 -24.22 -13.10 -9.13
CA ASP A 124 -24.49 -11.66 -9.19
C ASP A 124 -23.22 -10.79 -9.16
N ARG A 125 -22.05 -11.31 -8.71
CA ARG A 125 -20.77 -10.57 -8.54
C ARG A 125 -19.53 -11.49 -8.50
N SER A 126 -18.43 -11.06 -9.13
CA SER A 126 -17.15 -11.78 -9.26
C SER A 126 -16.03 -10.78 -8.98
N PHE A 127 -15.23 -11.03 -7.96
CA PHE A 127 -14.19 -10.10 -7.52
C PHE A 127 -12.80 -10.65 -7.86
N ALA A 128 -12.19 -10.10 -8.90
CA ALA A 128 -10.82 -10.43 -9.26
C ALA A 128 -9.83 -9.93 -8.20
N GLY A 129 -8.89 -10.79 -7.80
CA GLY A 129 -7.72 -10.40 -7.00
C GLY A 129 -7.97 -9.97 -5.55
N LEU A 130 -9.13 -10.28 -4.96
CA LEU A 130 -9.44 -9.84 -3.59
C LEU A 130 -8.60 -10.54 -2.51
N TYR A 131 -8.22 -11.79 -2.76
CA TYR A 131 -7.50 -12.67 -1.85
C TYR A 131 -6.27 -13.27 -2.53
N ASP A 132 -5.31 -13.71 -1.73
CA ASP A 132 -3.99 -14.10 -2.23
C ASP A 132 -3.99 -15.46 -2.93
N SER A 133 -3.08 -15.60 -3.89
CA SER A 133 -2.67 -16.88 -4.46
C SER A 133 -1.15 -16.96 -4.40
N VAL A 134 -0.62 -18.01 -3.77
CA VAL A 134 0.81 -18.24 -3.62
C VAL A 134 1.23 -19.29 -4.65
N LEU A 135 2.15 -18.93 -5.54
CA LEU A 135 2.62 -19.79 -6.63
C LEU A 135 4.03 -20.31 -6.34
N ASP A 136 4.46 -21.33 -7.10
CA ASP A 136 5.76 -22.01 -6.95
C ASP A 136 6.04 -22.53 -5.53
N VAL A 137 5.01 -23.04 -4.86
CA VAL A 137 5.13 -23.52 -3.49
C VAL A 137 5.71 -24.92 -3.47
N PRO A 138 6.93 -25.14 -2.95
CA PRO A 138 7.46 -26.48 -2.76
C PRO A 138 6.55 -27.28 -1.82
N ARG A 139 6.50 -28.60 -1.99
CA ARG A 139 5.67 -29.50 -1.16
C ARG A 139 5.86 -29.28 0.35
N ALA A 140 7.09 -29.02 0.78
CA ALA A 140 7.44 -28.76 2.18
C ALA A 140 6.82 -27.46 2.74
N ASP A 141 6.46 -26.50 1.89
CA ASP A 141 6.05 -25.15 2.28
C ASP A 141 4.54 -24.91 2.13
N ILE A 142 3.78 -25.94 1.73
CA ILE A 142 2.33 -25.86 1.52
C ILE A 142 1.62 -25.35 2.78
N GLU A 143 2.03 -25.78 3.97
CA GLU A 143 1.44 -25.29 5.22
C GLU A 143 1.56 -23.77 5.38
N GLN A 144 2.74 -23.19 5.10
CA GLN A 144 2.90 -21.74 5.24
C GLN A 144 2.11 -20.99 4.17
N ALA A 145 2.03 -21.53 2.96
CA ALA A 145 1.23 -20.97 1.88
C ALA A 145 -0.28 -20.98 2.20
N ILE A 146 -0.80 -22.06 2.80
CA ILE A 146 -2.20 -22.14 3.27
C ILE A 146 -2.47 -21.03 4.29
N VAL A 147 -1.59 -20.88 5.28
CA VAL A 147 -1.74 -19.86 6.32
C VAL A 147 -1.64 -18.44 5.72
N ALA A 148 -0.78 -18.23 4.72
CA ALA A 148 -0.69 -16.95 4.00
C ALA A 148 -2.01 -16.62 3.28
N VAL A 149 -2.57 -17.59 2.54
CA VAL A 149 -3.88 -17.45 1.89
C VAL A 149 -4.98 -17.12 2.91
N TRP A 150 -5.02 -17.82 4.04
CA TRP A 150 -5.98 -17.51 5.12
C TRP A 150 -5.82 -16.10 5.70
N ARG A 151 -4.58 -15.63 5.87
CA ARG A 151 -4.30 -14.26 6.34
C ARG A 151 -4.80 -13.21 5.35
N SER A 152 -4.81 -13.50 4.05
CA SER A 152 -5.33 -12.58 3.03
C SER A 152 -6.81 -12.22 3.24
N TRP A 153 -7.57 -13.04 3.99
CA TRP A 153 -8.92 -12.67 4.44
C TRP A 153 -8.91 -11.32 5.16
N PHE A 154 -7.84 -10.99 5.87
CA PHE A 154 -7.66 -9.76 6.64
C PHE A 154 -6.77 -8.74 5.94
N SER A 155 -6.58 -8.83 4.62
CA SER A 155 -5.93 -7.75 3.86
C SER A 155 -6.77 -6.48 3.91
N VAL A 156 -6.13 -5.32 3.74
CA VAL A 156 -6.85 -4.03 3.76
C VAL A 156 -7.94 -3.99 2.68
N SER A 157 -7.63 -4.50 1.48
CA SER A 157 -8.57 -4.62 0.36
C SER A 157 -9.77 -5.50 0.71
N ALA A 158 -9.52 -6.67 1.32
CA ALA A 158 -10.56 -7.61 1.71
C ALA A 158 -11.48 -7.06 2.83
N ILE A 159 -10.91 -6.36 3.81
CA ILE A 159 -11.68 -5.75 4.90
C ILE A 159 -12.51 -4.57 4.40
N THR A 160 -11.93 -3.70 3.58
CA THR A 160 -12.64 -2.58 2.95
C THR A 160 -13.81 -3.09 2.13
N HIS A 161 -13.61 -4.17 1.39
CA HIS A 161 -14.66 -4.78 0.57
C HIS A 161 -15.84 -5.32 1.39
N ARG A 162 -15.58 -6.01 2.50
CA ARG A 162 -16.62 -6.63 3.33
C ARG A 162 -17.33 -5.65 4.30
N SER A 163 -17.04 -4.35 4.19
CA SER A 163 -17.31 -3.30 5.19
C SER A 163 -16.53 -3.51 6.48
N ALA A 164 -15.72 -2.51 6.83
CA ALA A 164 -14.84 -2.58 7.99
C ALA A 164 -15.61 -2.74 9.31
N ASP A 165 -16.85 -2.28 9.41
CA ASP A 165 -17.54 -2.10 10.70
C ASP A 165 -18.10 -3.40 11.29
N THR A 166 -18.37 -4.40 10.44
CA THR A 166 -19.03 -5.64 10.89
C THR A 166 -18.06 -6.81 10.87
N TRP A 167 -17.87 -7.45 12.03
CA TRP A 167 -17.15 -8.72 12.11
C TRP A 167 -17.87 -9.79 11.29
N ARG A 168 -17.12 -10.51 10.46
CA ARG A 168 -17.59 -11.71 9.76
C ARG A 168 -16.56 -12.82 9.93
N PRO A 169 -16.94 -13.99 10.48
CA PRO A 169 -16.02 -15.11 10.57
C PRO A 169 -15.55 -15.51 9.16
N PRO A 170 -14.28 -15.91 9.00
CA PRO A 170 -13.78 -16.29 7.70
C PRO A 170 -14.41 -17.58 7.19
N VAL A 171 -14.81 -17.58 5.93
CA VAL A 171 -15.26 -18.79 5.20
C VAL A 171 -14.46 -18.86 3.91
N MET A 172 -13.29 -19.50 4.01
CA MET A 172 -12.32 -19.60 2.92
C MET A 172 -11.74 -21.00 2.85
N ALA A 173 -12.09 -21.71 1.79
CA ALA A 173 -11.39 -22.92 1.39
C ALA A 173 -10.08 -22.54 0.67
N VAL A 174 -9.19 -23.52 0.51
CA VAL A 174 -7.90 -23.34 -0.18
C VAL A 174 -7.73 -24.42 -1.22
N VAL A 175 -7.47 -24.03 -2.45
CA VAL A 175 -7.13 -24.96 -3.54
C VAL A 175 -5.62 -25.17 -3.52
N VAL A 176 -5.19 -26.42 -3.40
CA VAL A 176 -3.80 -26.83 -3.58
C VAL A 176 -3.72 -27.58 -4.90
N GLN A 177 -3.13 -26.94 -5.90
CA GLN A 177 -3.13 -27.39 -7.29
C GLN A 177 -1.70 -27.59 -7.77
N ARG A 178 -1.44 -28.60 -8.60
CA ARG A 178 -0.16 -28.78 -9.28
C ARG A 178 0.22 -27.51 -10.03
N MET A 179 1.46 -27.05 -9.85
CA MET A 179 2.00 -25.96 -10.64
C MET A 179 2.38 -26.45 -12.05
N ILE A 180 1.92 -25.74 -13.08
CA ILE A 180 2.30 -26.01 -14.47
C ILE A 180 3.54 -25.20 -14.81
N ASP A 181 4.57 -25.88 -15.30
CA ASP A 181 5.75 -25.25 -15.91
C ASP A 181 5.37 -24.74 -17.31
N ALA A 182 4.80 -23.53 -17.32
CA ALA A 182 4.16 -22.98 -18.50
C ALA A 182 5.19 -22.36 -19.46
N GLU A 183 5.15 -22.78 -20.72
CA GLU A 183 5.83 -22.09 -21.82
C GLU A 183 5.01 -20.91 -22.34
N GLU A 184 3.69 -20.97 -22.23
CA GLU A 184 2.77 -19.87 -22.47
C GLU A 184 1.64 -19.92 -21.45
N ALA A 185 1.14 -18.78 -21.02
CA ALA A 185 -0.02 -18.70 -20.15
C ALA A 185 -0.81 -17.43 -20.45
N GLY A 186 -2.10 -17.47 -20.14
CA GLY A 186 -3.01 -16.45 -20.60
C GLY A 186 -4.39 -16.47 -19.96
N VAL A 187 -5.21 -15.56 -20.44
CA VAL A 187 -6.63 -15.43 -20.11
C VAL A 187 -7.44 -15.52 -21.40
N ALA A 188 -8.56 -16.24 -21.37
CA ALA A 188 -9.49 -16.40 -22.47
C ALA A 188 -10.90 -15.99 -22.02
N ALA A 189 -11.34 -14.82 -22.46
CA ALA A 189 -12.65 -14.27 -22.18
C ALA A 189 -13.63 -14.65 -23.31
N ALA A 190 -14.53 -15.58 -23.03
CA ALA A 190 -15.58 -16.01 -23.95
C ALA A 190 -16.83 -15.15 -23.75
N TYR A 191 -17.10 -14.23 -24.68
CA TYR A 191 -18.24 -13.34 -24.65
C TYR A 191 -18.92 -13.22 -26.03
N ARG A 192 -20.25 -13.11 -26.05
CA ARG A 192 -21.05 -12.99 -27.29
C ARG A 192 -20.79 -14.13 -28.31
N GLU A 193 -20.25 -13.86 -29.49
CA GLU A 193 -19.92 -14.85 -30.55
C GLU A 193 -18.40 -15.03 -30.75
N ALA A 194 -17.59 -14.58 -29.80
CA ALA A 194 -16.13 -14.63 -29.90
C ALA A 194 -15.47 -15.01 -28.57
N VAL A 195 -14.18 -15.30 -28.65
CA VAL A 195 -13.30 -15.46 -27.50
C VAL A 195 -12.10 -14.55 -27.68
N GLU A 196 -11.90 -13.63 -26.75
CA GLU A 196 -10.71 -12.81 -26.70
C GLU A 196 -9.67 -13.51 -25.85
N VAL A 197 -8.48 -13.75 -26.41
CA VAL A 197 -7.38 -14.41 -25.71
C VAL A 197 -6.21 -13.45 -25.57
N GLU A 198 -5.73 -13.31 -24.35
CA GLU A 198 -4.48 -12.63 -24.01
C GLU A 198 -3.48 -13.65 -23.47
N TRP A 199 -2.22 -13.56 -23.87
CA TRP A 199 -1.19 -14.47 -23.40
C TRP A 199 0.20 -13.85 -23.41
N VAL A 200 1.07 -14.45 -22.60
CA VAL A 200 2.49 -14.13 -22.49
C VAL A 200 3.31 -15.40 -22.62
N ALA A 201 4.58 -15.25 -23.02
CA ALA A 201 5.56 -16.33 -22.93
C ALA A 201 5.94 -16.56 -21.47
N GLY A 202 6.05 -17.82 -21.07
CA GLY A 202 6.28 -18.22 -19.69
C GLY A 202 4.99 -18.20 -18.85
N ARG A 203 5.14 -17.77 -17.59
CA ARG A 203 4.09 -17.85 -16.56
C ARG A 203 3.06 -16.72 -16.65
N GLY A 204 1.82 -17.03 -16.28
CA GLY A 204 0.67 -16.14 -16.42
C GLY A 204 0.48 -15.14 -15.27
N ASP A 205 1.20 -15.30 -14.17
CA ASP A 205 1.27 -14.32 -13.08
C ASP A 205 1.76 -12.94 -13.57
N ARG A 206 2.67 -12.95 -14.55
CA ARG A 206 3.15 -11.74 -15.26
C ARG A 206 2.11 -11.02 -16.12
N LEU A 207 1.04 -11.73 -16.49
CA LEU A 207 -0.10 -11.15 -17.23
C LEU A 207 -1.09 -10.53 -16.25
N VAL A 208 -1.37 -11.23 -15.15
CA VAL A 208 -2.33 -10.79 -14.12
C VAL A 208 -1.80 -9.58 -13.33
N ASP A 209 -0.48 -9.47 -13.14
CA ASP A 209 0.16 -8.32 -12.47
C ASP A 209 0.48 -7.12 -13.40
N GLY A 210 0.20 -7.25 -14.70
CA GLY A 210 0.41 -6.21 -15.72
C GLY A 210 1.87 -5.86 -16.03
N SER A 211 2.83 -6.71 -15.65
CA SER A 211 4.28 -6.45 -15.82
C SER A 211 4.83 -6.67 -17.23
N VAL A 212 4.05 -7.28 -18.12
CA VAL A 212 4.43 -7.59 -19.51
C VAL A 212 3.29 -7.20 -20.45
N GLU A 213 3.60 -6.63 -21.62
CA GLU A 213 2.58 -6.37 -22.67
C GLU A 213 2.15 -7.73 -23.29
N PRO A 214 0.88 -8.16 -23.12
CA PRO A 214 0.44 -9.43 -23.66
C PRO A 214 0.26 -9.38 -25.17
N ALA A 215 0.48 -10.52 -25.81
CA ALA A 215 -0.11 -10.78 -27.10
C ALA A 215 -1.62 -10.97 -26.93
N ARG A 216 -2.41 -10.37 -27.83
CA ARG A 216 -3.88 -10.43 -27.81
C ARG A 216 -4.41 -10.88 -29.16
N ARG A 217 -5.43 -11.74 -29.15
CA ARG A 217 -6.13 -12.17 -30.36
C ARG A 217 -7.61 -12.41 -30.09
N LEU A 218 -8.45 -11.84 -30.94
CA LEU A 218 -9.85 -12.19 -31.01
C LEU A 218 -10.02 -13.44 -31.89
N VAL A 219 -10.65 -14.46 -31.34
CA VAL A 219 -10.90 -15.74 -32.00
C VAL A 219 -12.40 -15.92 -32.19
N THR A 220 -12.84 -16.08 -33.43
CA THR A 220 -14.24 -16.39 -33.74
C THR A 220 -14.55 -17.82 -33.31
N ALA A 221 -15.64 -18.00 -32.57
CA ALA A 221 -16.07 -19.30 -32.06
C ALA A 221 -17.53 -19.59 -32.49
N PRO A 222 -17.94 -20.86 -32.66
CA PRO A 222 -17.17 -22.09 -32.40
C PRO A 222 -16.08 -22.36 -33.46
N MET A 223 -14.92 -22.83 -32.99
CA MET A 223 -13.84 -23.30 -33.86
C MET A 223 -14.01 -24.78 -34.20
N ARG A 224 -13.79 -25.15 -35.47
CA ARG A 224 -13.89 -26.55 -35.92
C ARG A 224 -12.57 -27.33 -35.78
N ASP A 225 -11.42 -26.66 -35.91
CA ASP A 225 -10.09 -27.28 -35.90
C ASP A 225 -9.08 -26.32 -35.23
N PRO A 226 -8.98 -26.30 -33.89
CA PRO A 226 -8.05 -25.42 -33.18
C PRO A 226 -6.60 -25.87 -33.39
N ARG A 227 -5.75 -24.96 -33.87
CA ARG A 227 -4.32 -25.16 -34.13
C ARG A 227 -3.49 -24.27 -33.20
N GLY A 228 -2.66 -24.90 -32.36
CA GLY A 228 -1.81 -24.19 -31.40
C GLY A 228 -2.51 -23.83 -30.08
N ARG A 229 -1.73 -23.35 -29.11
CA ARG A 229 -2.13 -23.21 -27.69
C ARG A 229 -3.27 -22.22 -27.49
N VAL A 230 -3.17 -21.03 -28.08
CA VAL A 230 -4.20 -19.98 -28.02
C VAL A 230 -5.56 -20.45 -28.57
N GLU A 231 -5.56 -21.25 -29.64
CA GLU A 231 -6.81 -21.77 -30.24
C GLU A 231 -7.45 -22.87 -29.39
N HIS A 232 -6.62 -23.72 -28.77
CA HIS A 232 -7.09 -24.71 -27.81
C HIS A 232 -7.67 -24.05 -26.56
N ALA A 233 -7.03 -22.99 -26.05
CA ALA A 233 -7.55 -22.20 -24.94
C ALA A 233 -8.90 -21.55 -25.29
N ALA A 234 -8.99 -20.92 -26.46
CA ALA A 234 -10.23 -20.33 -26.95
C ALA A 234 -11.37 -21.36 -27.10
N ALA A 235 -11.06 -22.52 -27.70
CA ALA A 235 -12.02 -23.60 -27.87
C ALA A 235 -12.50 -24.16 -26.52
N ALA A 236 -11.60 -24.32 -25.55
CA ALA A 236 -11.94 -24.75 -24.19
C ALA A 236 -12.84 -23.73 -23.48
N ALA A 237 -12.51 -22.44 -23.52
CA ALA A 237 -13.33 -21.39 -22.91
C ALA A 237 -14.74 -21.34 -23.54
N TRP A 238 -14.82 -21.43 -24.87
CA TRP A 238 -16.11 -21.47 -25.58
C TRP A 238 -16.94 -22.71 -25.22
N ALA A 239 -16.33 -23.90 -25.16
CA ALA A 239 -17.01 -25.13 -24.79
C ALA A 239 -17.53 -25.08 -23.34
N LEU A 240 -16.69 -24.62 -22.40
CA LEU A 240 -17.08 -24.46 -21.00
C LEU A 240 -18.24 -23.49 -20.85
N ARG A 241 -18.21 -22.36 -21.56
CA ARG A 241 -19.30 -21.38 -21.57
C ARG A 241 -20.64 -21.99 -21.92
N GLY A 242 -20.69 -22.76 -23.02
CA GLY A 242 -21.92 -23.44 -23.45
C GLY A 242 -22.39 -24.55 -22.50
N GLN A 243 -21.45 -25.29 -21.89
CA GLN A 243 -21.77 -26.41 -21.00
C GLN A 243 -22.15 -25.99 -19.58
N LEU A 244 -21.67 -24.84 -19.11
CA LEU A 244 -21.96 -24.32 -17.77
C LEU A 244 -23.24 -23.47 -17.75
N GLY A 245 -23.64 -22.89 -18.88
CA GLY A 245 -24.84 -22.06 -19.00
C GLY A 245 -24.75 -20.75 -18.20
N VAL A 246 -23.53 -20.30 -17.87
CA VAL A 246 -23.26 -19.17 -16.96
C VAL A 246 -23.14 -17.80 -17.64
N GLY A 247 -23.51 -17.67 -18.92
CA GLY A 247 -23.40 -16.40 -19.66
C GLY A 247 -22.01 -16.21 -20.26
N ASP A 248 -21.36 -15.08 -20.02
CA ASP A 248 -19.97 -14.84 -20.44
C ASP A 248 -19.00 -15.45 -19.43
N LEU A 249 -17.86 -15.97 -19.89
CA LEU A 249 -16.93 -16.76 -19.08
C LEU A 249 -15.50 -16.25 -19.22
N ASP A 250 -14.81 -16.12 -18.10
CA ASP A 250 -13.38 -15.79 -18.02
C ASP A 250 -12.59 -17.03 -17.59
N VAL A 251 -11.54 -17.37 -18.35
CA VAL A 251 -10.76 -18.60 -18.16
C VAL A 251 -9.28 -18.30 -18.14
N GLU A 252 -8.60 -18.61 -17.04
CA GLU A 252 -7.15 -18.61 -16.96
C GLU A 252 -6.61 -19.96 -17.45
N TRP A 253 -5.60 -19.92 -18.31
CA TRP A 253 -4.98 -21.10 -18.89
C TRP A 253 -3.46 -21.03 -18.86
N ALA A 254 -2.85 -22.22 -18.81
CA ALA A 254 -1.40 -22.40 -18.90
C ALA A 254 -1.12 -23.53 -19.89
N ALA A 255 -0.05 -23.40 -20.66
CA ALA A 255 0.36 -24.39 -21.65
C ALA A 255 1.80 -24.81 -21.41
N ASP A 256 2.00 -26.11 -21.26
CA ASP A 256 3.33 -26.73 -21.30
C ASP A 256 3.67 -27.15 -22.75
N GLN A 257 4.74 -27.92 -22.91
CA GLN A 257 5.18 -28.43 -24.23
C GLN A 257 4.10 -29.20 -24.98
N ASP A 258 3.23 -29.91 -24.27
CA ASP A 258 2.37 -30.93 -24.84
C ASP A 258 0.88 -30.53 -24.82
N ARG A 259 0.46 -29.64 -23.91
CA ARG A 259 -0.94 -29.51 -23.49
C ARG A 259 -1.30 -28.08 -23.06
N VAL A 260 -2.58 -27.75 -23.24
CA VAL A 260 -3.23 -26.59 -22.60
C VAL A 260 -4.02 -27.08 -21.39
N TRP A 261 -3.84 -26.40 -20.28
CA TRP A 261 -4.47 -26.63 -18.98
C TRP A 261 -5.31 -25.43 -18.60
N ILE A 262 -6.51 -25.69 -18.11
CA ILE A 262 -7.38 -24.67 -17.50
C ILE A 262 -7.06 -24.63 -16.01
N VAL A 263 -6.50 -23.50 -15.56
CA VAL A 263 -6.06 -23.35 -14.16
C VAL A 263 -7.14 -22.68 -13.30
N GLN A 264 -8.01 -21.87 -13.92
CA GLN A 264 -9.15 -21.23 -13.25
C GLN A 264 -10.24 -20.90 -14.27
N ALA A 265 -11.49 -20.89 -13.84
CA ALA A 265 -12.60 -20.37 -14.63
C ALA A 265 -13.61 -19.68 -13.71
N ARG A 266 -14.21 -18.59 -14.19
CA ARG A 266 -15.25 -17.86 -13.46
C ARG A 266 -16.24 -17.19 -14.41
N PRO A 267 -17.52 -17.02 -14.03
CA PRO A 267 -18.47 -16.23 -14.79
C PRO A 267 -18.06 -14.76 -14.78
N LEU A 268 -18.24 -14.09 -15.91
CA LEU A 268 -18.14 -12.64 -16.00
C LEU A 268 -19.45 -12.04 -15.48
N THR A 269 -19.47 -11.62 -14.21
CA THR A 269 -20.69 -11.08 -13.57
C THR A 269 -20.68 -9.56 -13.40
N ALA A 270 -19.49 -8.94 -13.45
CA ALA A 270 -19.43 -7.58 -13.92
C ALA A 270 -19.88 -7.62 -15.39
N PRO A 271 -20.78 -6.74 -15.85
CA PRO A 271 -20.92 -6.55 -17.28
C PRO A 271 -19.51 -6.26 -17.79
N LEU A 272 -18.93 -7.19 -18.57
CA LEU A 272 -17.90 -6.79 -19.51
C LEU A 272 -18.51 -5.59 -20.19
N PRO A 273 -17.87 -4.43 -20.07
CA PRO A 273 -18.47 -3.12 -20.25
C PRO A 273 -19.54 -3.20 -21.32
N SER A 274 -20.79 -3.27 -20.83
CA SER A 274 -21.90 -3.38 -21.74
C SER A 274 -21.77 -2.14 -22.60
N SER A 275 -21.95 -2.33 -23.89
CA SER A 275 -22.06 -1.27 -24.87
C SER A 275 -23.34 -0.44 -24.64
N ALA A 276 -23.59 -0.06 -23.40
CA ALA A 276 -24.52 0.94 -22.90
C ALA A 276 -23.70 1.99 -22.12
N GLY A 277 -22.86 2.73 -22.86
CA GLY A 277 -22.42 4.07 -22.44
C GLY A 277 -20.91 4.32 -22.32
N VAL A 278 -20.10 3.33 -21.95
CA VAL A 278 -18.62 3.48 -21.96
C VAL A 278 -18.00 2.22 -22.55
N SER A 279 -17.87 2.24 -23.88
CA SER A 279 -16.92 1.38 -24.57
C SER A 279 -15.54 1.65 -23.98
N TRP A 280 -14.84 0.65 -23.47
CA TRP A 280 -13.41 0.76 -23.18
C TRP A 280 -12.69 0.67 -24.51
N VAL A 281 -12.85 1.75 -25.26
CA VAL A 281 -12.02 2.08 -26.39
C VAL A 281 -10.61 2.16 -25.80
N SER A 282 -9.76 1.19 -26.08
CA SER A 282 -8.34 1.27 -25.74
C SER A 282 -7.59 2.19 -26.72
N SER A 283 -8.24 2.57 -27.81
CA SER A 283 -7.70 3.43 -28.87
C SER A 283 -8.81 4.23 -29.56
N SER A 284 -8.76 5.56 -29.55
CA SER A 284 -9.72 6.40 -30.27
C SER A 284 -9.07 7.11 -31.45
N GLU A 285 -9.70 7.04 -32.62
CA GLU A 285 -9.31 7.83 -33.80
C GLU A 285 -9.55 9.34 -33.60
N HIS A 286 -10.33 9.72 -32.58
CA HIS A 286 -10.61 11.11 -32.25
C HIS A 286 -9.75 11.60 -31.08
N PRO A 287 -9.48 12.93 -30.99
CA PRO A 287 -8.81 13.51 -29.84
C PRO A 287 -9.63 13.33 -28.55
N VAL A 288 -9.04 12.71 -27.53
CA VAL A 288 -9.66 12.52 -26.21
C VAL A 288 -8.79 13.18 -25.14
N LEU A 289 -9.39 14.10 -24.39
CA LEU A 289 -8.85 14.62 -23.13
C LEU A 289 -10.03 14.90 -22.19
N ARG A 290 -10.16 14.05 -21.18
CA ARG A 290 -11.18 14.15 -20.13
C ARG A 290 -10.51 14.20 -18.77
N THR A 291 -11.10 14.94 -17.84
CA THR A 291 -10.61 15.11 -16.48
C THR A 291 -11.73 14.83 -15.48
N ALA A 292 -11.36 14.35 -14.30
CA ALA A 292 -12.23 14.26 -13.13
C ALA A 292 -11.42 14.65 -11.89
N GLU A 293 -12.05 15.26 -10.90
CA GLU A 293 -11.40 15.56 -9.62
C GLU A 293 -11.14 14.28 -8.84
N LEU A 294 -9.92 14.14 -8.30
CA LEU A 294 -9.48 12.94 -7.60
C LEU A 294 -10.29 12.69 -6.31
N TYR A 295 -10.66 13.77 -5.61
CA TYR A 295 -11.29 13.71 -4.29
C TYR A 295 -12.79 14.05 -4.29
N ALA A 296 -13.40 14.24 -5.47
CA ALA A 296 -14.84 14.47 -5.58
C ALA A 296 -15.66 13.35 -4.94
N ASP A 297 -16.92 13.66 -4.60
CA ASP A 297 -17.81 12.71 -3.93
C ASP A 297 -18.18 11.51 -4.80
N THR A 298 -18.36 11.76 -6.10
CA THR A 298 -18.61 10.74 -7.11
C THR A 298 -17.44 9.77 -7.20
N ALA A 299 -17.71 8.47 -7.37
CA ALA A 299 -16.63 7.52 -7.52
C ALA A 299 -15.96 7.70 -8.90
N PRO A 300 -14.62 7.79 -9.00
CA PRO A 300 -13.96 8.08 -10.27
C PRO A 300 -14.25 7.09 -11.39
N HIS A 301 -14.49 5.81 -11.06
CA HIS A 301 -14.86 4.79 -12.03
C HIS A 301 -16.24 5.02 -12.66
N ASP A 302 -17.11 5.82 -12.03
CA ASP A 302 -18.40 6.21 -12.60
C ASP A 302 -18.25 7.26 -13.69
N VAL A 303 -17.12 7.99 -13.71
CA VAL A 303 -16.92 9.17 -14.55
C VAL A 303 -15.86 8.94 -15.63
N LEU A 304 -14.80 8.20 -15.30
CA LEU A 304 -13.69 7.92 -16.21
C LEU A 304 -13.25 6.45 -16.14
N PRO A 305 -12.78 5.91 -17.27
CA PRO A 305 -12.05 4.65 -17.26
C PRO A 305 -10.71 4.82 -16.53
N LEU A 306 -10.46 4.05 -15.47
CA LEU A 306 -9.30 4.28 -14.59
C LEU A 306 -8.05 3.48 -14.99
N GLY A 307 -8.21 2.30 -15.57
CA GLY A 307 -7.08 1.48 -16.01
C GLY A 307 -6.07 1.19 -14.87
N PRO A 308 -4.74 1.22 -15.14
CA PRO A 308 -3.70 0.86 -14.18
C PRO A 308 -3.60 1.75 -12.92
N VAL A 309 -4.21 2.94 -12.92
CA VAL A 309 -4.16 3.85 -11.77
C VAL A 309 -5.33 3.68 -10.79
N ALA A 310 -6.21 2.70 -11.01
CA ALA A 310 -7.36 2.46 -10.14
C ALA A 310 -6.95 2.21 -8.68
N GLU A 311 -5.88 1.45 -8.45
CA GLU A 311 -5.36 1.13 -7.11
C GLU A 311 -4.73 2.36 -6.44
N VAL A 312 -3.94 3.12 -7.20
CA VAL A 312 -3.35 4.40 -6.77
C VAL A 312 -4.43 5.39 -6.32
N ILE A 313 -5.52 5.50 -7.09
CA ILE A 313 -6.67 6.35 -6.77
C ILE A 313 -7.33 5.90 -5.47
N GLY A 314 -7.51 4.59 -5.29
CA GLY A 314 -8.02 4.01 -4.04
C GLY A 314 -7.18 4.43 -2.84
N HIS A 315 -5.86 4.25 -2.93
CA HIS A 315 -4.91 4.62 -1.88
C HIS A 315 -4.99 6.11 -1.51
N TYR A 316 -4.97 7.01 -2.48
CA TYR A 316 -5.07 8.45 -2.21
C TYR A 316 -6.43 8.83 -1.63
N ARG A 317 -7.54 8.29 -2.14
CA ARG A 317 -8.87 8.66 -1.64
C ARG A 317 -9.13 8.15 -0.23
N THR A 318 -8.58 7.00 0.17
CA THR A 318 -8.73 6.51 1.55
C THR A 318 -8.05 7.43 2.57
N LYS A 319 -6.82 7.89 2.29
CA LYS A 319 -6.07 8.76 3.21
C LYS A 319 -6.46 10.24 3.09
N ARG A 320 -6.55 10.76 1.87
CA ARG A 320 -6.59 12.21 1.61
C ARG A 320 -7.98 12.78 1.32
N ARG A 321 -9.01 11.96 1.10
CA ARG A 321 -10.39 12.48 0.97
C ARG A 321 -10.92 13.10 2.28
N PRO A 322 -10.69 12.52 3.49
CA PRO A 322 -11.04 13.19 4.74
C PRO A 322 -10.35 14.54 4.89
N LEU A 323 -9.05 14.61 4.57
CA LEU A 323 -8.27 15.85 4.56
C LEU A 323 -8.86 16.89 3.59
N TYR A 324 -9.20 16.46 2.37
CA TYR A 324 -9.83 17.32 1.37
C TYR A 324 -11.18 17.88 1.83
N ALA A 325 -12.00 17.05 2.48
CA ALA A 325 -13.30 17.48 3.01
C ALA A 325 -13.14 18.54 4.11
N ILE A 326 -12.21 18.32 5.05
CA ILE A 326 -11.91 19.29 6.12
C ILE A 326 -11.33 20.57 5.52
N GLY A 327 -10.35 20.47 4.63
CA GLY A 327 -9.77 21.63 3.96
C GLY A 327 -10.81 22.46 3.20
N SER A 328 -11.75 21.81 2.53
CA SER A 328 -12.85 22.49 1.82
C SER A 328 -13.81 23.19 2.77
N GLU A 329 -14.09 22.62 3.94
CA GLU A 329 -14.93 23.23 4.98
C GLU A 329 -14.31 24.50 5.57
N HIS A 330 -12.97 24.54 5.66
CA HIS A 330 -12.22 25.65 6.26
C HIS A 330 -11.58 26.62 5.24
N ASP A 331 -12.03 26.58 3.98
CA ASP A 331 -11.57 27.44 2.88
C ASP A 331 -10.03 27.41 2.67
N CYS A 332 -9.44 26.22 2.84
CA CYS A 332 -8.02 25.98 2.58
C CYS A 332 -7.79 25.76 1.08
N ASP A 333 -6.67 26.26 0.57
CA ASP A 333 -6.15 25.79 -0.71
C ASP A 333 -5.65 24.35 -0.53
N LEU A 334 -6.07 23.44 -1.42
CA LEU A 334 -5.75 22.01 -1.37
C LEU A 334 -4.88 21.58 -2.55
N GLY A 335 -4.55 22.52 -3.44
CA GLY A 335 -3.92 22.25 -4.72
C GLY A 335 -4.80 21.45 -5.68
N THR A 336 -4.41 21.44 -6.94
CA THR A 336 -5.13 20.70 -7.97
C THR A 336 -4.80 19.21 -7.91
N ALA A 337 -5.83 18.34 -7.91
CA ALA A 337 -5.66 16.89 -8.01
C ALA A 337 -6.71 16.29 -8.96
N LEU A 338 -6.25 15.78 -10.10
CA LEU A 338 -7.11 15.32 -11.19
C LEU A 338 -6.75 13.90 -11.64
N ILE A 339 -7.73 13.24 -12.22
CA ILE A 339 -7.58 12.01 -12.99
C ILE A 339 -7.75 12.42 -14.45
N LEU A 340 -6.78 12.08 -15.28
CA LEU A 340 -6.81 12.36 -16.72
C LEU A 340 -7.13 11.06 -17.44
N HIS A 341 -7.98 11.14 -18.46
CA HIS A 341 -8.14 10.10 -19.46
C HIS A 341 -7.95 10.69 -20.85
N PHE A 342 -6.95 10.21 -21.59
CA PHE A 342 -6.48 10.88 -22.79
C PHE A 342 -5.83 9.94 -23.82
N ASN A 343 -5.72 10.42 -25.06
CA ASN A 343 -4.77 9.90 -26.07
C ASN A 343 -3.86 11.03 -26.56
N THR A 344 -2.80 10.70 -27.30
CA THR A 344 -1.83 11.69 -27.80
C THR A 344 -2.50 12.78 -28.63
N LEU A 345 -3.50 12.43 -29.44
CA LEU A 345 -4.27 13.40 -30.23
C LEU A 345 -4.96 14.45 -29.35
N GLY A 346 -5.55 14.03 -28.22
CA GLY A 346 -6.26 14.90 -27.29
C GLY A 346 -5.37 15.89 -26.55
N LEU A 347 -4.09 15.55 -26.35
CA LEU A 347 -3.09 16.44 -25.72
C LEU A 347 -2.78 17.69 -26.56
N HIS A 348 -3.04 17.64 -27.87
CA HIS A 348 -2.94 18.78 -28.79
C HIS A 348 -4.25 19.54 -28.96
N GLY A 349 -5.31 19.10 -28.29
CA GLY A 349 -6.63 19.73 -28.34
C GLY A 349 -6.74 21.01 -27.51
N PRO A 350 -7.83 21.76 -27.67
CA PRO A 350 -8.04 23.06 -27.01
C PRO A 350 -8.15 22.96 -25.48
N ARG A 351 -8.54 21.80 -24.93
CA ARG A 351 -8.66 21.58 -23.48
C ARG A 351 -7.32 21.50 -22.76
N TRP A 352 -6.21 21.36 -23.49
CA TRP A 352 -4.89 21.22 -22.89
C TRP A 352 -4.47 22.48 -22.12
N SER A 353 -4.74 23.68 -22.68
CA SER A 353 -4.39 24.94 -22.01
C SER A 353 -5.11 25.11 -20.68
N ASP A 354 -6.37 24.68 -20.62
CA ASP A 354 -7.19 24.80 -19.40
C ASP A 354 -6.70 23.84 -18.31
N LEU A 355 -6.29 22.62 -18.69
CA LEU A 355 -5.66 21.66 -17.78
C LEU A 355 -4.35 22.21 -17.23
N VAL A 356 -3.47 22.68 -18.11
CA VAL A 356 -2.15 23.22 -17.71
C VAL A 356 -2.29 24.48 -16.87
N GLY A 357 -3.27 25.34 -17.17
CA GLY A 357 -3.54 26.56 -16.38
C GLY A 357 -4.03 26.30 -14.96
N GLN A 358 -4.55 25.10 -14.67
CA GLN A 358 -4.92 24.66 -13.32
C GLN A 358 -3.73 24.11 -12.53
N LEU A 359 -2.59 23.87 -13.18
CA LEU A 359 -1.39 23.31 -12.56
C LEU A 359 -0.36 24.41 -12.31
N GLY A 360 0.42 24.23 -11.25
CA GLY A 360 1.59 25.07 -10.98
C GLY A 360 2.74 24.84 -11.98
N PRO A 361 3.96 25.35 -11.70
CA PRO A 361 5.13 25.16 -12.58
C PRO A 361 5.57 23.70 -12.69
N HIS A 362 5.22 22.87 -11.72
CA HIS A 362 5.50 21.44 -11.70
C HIS A 362 4.23 20.66 -11.33
N ALA A 363 4.15 19.43 -11.85
CA ALA A 363 3.11 18.47 -11.55
C ALA A 363 3.72 17.16 -11.06
N VAL A 364 2.98 16.44 -10.23
CA VAL A 364 3.29 15.09 -9.78
C VAL A 364 2.39 14.12 -10.54
N LEU A 365 3.00 13.16 -11.21
CA LEU A 365 2.32 12.11 -11.95
C LEU A 365 2.39 10.78 -11.22
N ASP A 366 1.26 10.10 -11.15
CA ASP A 366 1.20 8.68 -10.87
C ASP A 366 0.60 7.98 -12.10
N LEU A 367 1.42 7.15 -12.76
CA LEU A 367 1.10 6.47 -14.02
C LEU A 367 0.62 5.03 -13.80
N SER A 368 1.08 4.41 -12.72
CA SER A 368 0.71 3.06 -12.27
C SER A 368 1.05 2.90 -10.79
N GLU A 369 0.78 1.73 -10.20
CA GLU A 369 1.27 1.36 -8.86
C GLU A 369 2.81 1.43 -8.73
N ARG A 370 3.53 1.12 -9.82
CA ARG A 370 5.01 1.05 -9.82
C ARG A 370 5.66 2.38 -10.20
N GLU A 371 4.97 3.20 -10.99
CA GLU A 371 5.46 4.49 -11.46
C GLU A 371 4.65 5.62 -10.80
N ARG A 372 5.08 5.98 -9.59
CA ARG A 372 4.41 6.94 -8.71
C ARG A 372 5.28 8.14 -8.42
N GLN A 373 4.63 9.25 -8.10
CA GLN A 373 5.28 10.49 -7.66
C GLN A 373 6.35 11.04 -8.63
N VAL A 374 6.14 10.86 -9.93
CA VAL A 374 7.05 11.38 -10.95
C VAL A 374 6.83 12.88 -11.06
N ILE A 375 7.78 13.68 -10.58
CA ILE A 375 7.73 15.15 -10.66
C ILE A 375 8.19 15.57 -12.05
N VAL A 376 7.37 16.35 -12.74
CA VAL A 376 7.64 16.86 -14.07
C VAL A 376 7.38 18.35 -14.13
N ALA A 377 8.17 19.09 -14.92
CA ALA A 377 7.83 20.46 -15.25
C ALA A 377 6.53 20.48 -16.07
N THR A 378 5.63 21.40 -15.76
CA THR A 378 4.34 21.48 -16.46
C THR A 378 4.53 21.79 -17.96
N SER A 379 5.64 22.43 -18.33
CA SER A 379 6.06 22.63 -19.73
C SER A 379 6.29 21.32 -20.49
N ASP A 380 6.78 20.29 -19.79
CA ASP A 380 7.21 19.01 -20.37
C ASP A 380 6.11 17.96 -20.28
N LEU A 381 5.05 18.26 -19.52
CA LEU A 381 3.93 17.35 -19.23
C LEU A 381 3.33 16.74 -20.50
N ARG A 382 3.19 17.54 -21.57
CA ARG A 382 2.65 17.03 -22.85
C ARG A 382 3.51 15.92 -23.42
N GLN A 383 4.83 16.10 -23.41
CA GLN A 383 5.78 15.13 -23.95
C GLN A 383 5.78 13.85 -23.12
N VAL A 384 5.78 13.97 -21.79
CA VAL A 384 5.77 12.83 -20.87
C VAL A 384 4.49 12.01 -21.03
N LEU A 385 3.32 12.66 -21.08
CA LEU A 385 2.04 11.99 -21.29
C LEU A 385 1.94 11.34 -22.68
N ALA A 386 2.44 11.99 -23.72
CA ALA A 386 2.50 11.40 -25.06
C ALA A 386 3.40 10.16 -25.11
N ALA A 387 4.58 10.21 -24.46
CA ALA A 387 5.47 9.06 -24.37
C ALA A 387 4.82 7.87 -23.63
N HIS A 388 3.98 8.13 -22.64
CA HIS A 388 3.24 7.09 -21.90
C HIS A 388 2.15 6.40 -22.76
N CYS A 389 1.67 7.05 -23.83
CA CYS A 389 0.83 6.41 -24.85
C CYS A 389 1.63 5.49 -25.80
N GLY A 390 2.95 5.60 -25.84
CA GLY A 390 3.81 4.85 -26.77
C GLY A 390 3.68 5.34 -28.23
N ASP A 391 4.01 4.46 -29.18
CA ASP A 391 4.03 4.80 -30.62
C ASP A 391 2.64 4.92 -31.26
N ASP A 392 1.58 4.51 -30.54
CA ASP A 392 0.19 4.59 -31.02
C ASP A 392 -0.49 5.87 -30.50
N PRO A 393 -0.70 6.89 -31.36
CA PRO A 393 -1.29 8.16 -30.94
C PRO A 393 -2.79 8.06 -30.62
N GLN A 394 -3.46 6.98 -31.01
CA GLN A 394 -4.86 6.74 -30.72
C GLN A 394 -5.06 6.12 -29.34
N ARG A 395 -4.01 5.48 -28.79
CA ARG A 395 -4.05 4.73 -27.55
C ARG A 395 -4.49 5.60 -26.37
N LEU A 396 -5.50 5.11 -25.66
CA LEU A 396 -6.08 5.76 -24.49
C LEU A 396 -5.36 5.32 -23.21
N ARG A 397 -5.07 6.29 -22.34
CA ARG A 397 -4.40 6.12 -21.06
C ARG A 397 -5.13 6.90 -19.98
N SER A 398 -4.94 6.45 -18.74
CA SER A 398 -5.43 7.14 -17.57
C SER A 398 -4.32 7.30 -16.54
N VAL A 399 -4.19 8.50 -16.01
CA VAL A 399 -3.13 8.86 -15.04
C VAL A 399 -3.71 9.72 -13.94
N VAL A 400 -3.08 9.73 -12.77
CA VAL A 400 -3.33 10.74 -11.74
C VAL A 400 -2.31 11.86 -11.93
N ILE A 401 -2.80 13.09 -11.93
CA ILE A 401 -1.95 14.29 -11.88
C ILE A 401 -2.31 15.09 -10.64
N ARG A 402 -1.29 15.54 -9.94
CA ARG A 402 -1.44 16.45 -8.80
C ARG A 402 -0.52 17.63 -9.01
N GLU A 403 -0.92 18.77 -8.48
CA GLU A 403 -0.01 19.90 -8.37
C GLU A 403 1.16 19.53 -7.45
N PHE A 404 2.37 19.89 -7.85
CA PHE A 404 3.49 19.90 -6.92
C PHE A 404 3.43 21.17 -6.09
N ILE A 405 2.90 21.06 -4.88
CA ILE A 405 2.64 22.21 -4.01
C ILE A 405 3.97 22.79 -3.53
N THR A 406 4.31 23.97 -4.05
CA THR A 406 5.42 24.81 -3.59
C THR A 406 4.92 26.10 -2.96
N GLY A 407 5.73 26.69 -2.08
CA GLY A 407 5.44 27.95 -1.41
C GLY A 407 6.69 28.56 -0.77
N ASP A 408 6.49 29.69 -0.09
CA ASP A 408 7.53 30.51 0.53
C ASP A 408 8.11 29.87 1.80
N CYS A 409 7.31 29.05 2.49
CA CYS A 409 7.76 28.23 3.61
C CYS A 409 6.89 26.96 3.76
N GLY A 410 7.43 25.97 4.45
CA GLY A 410 6.68 24.81 4.94
C GLY A 410 6.46 24.91 6.44
N ALA A 411 5.35 24.36 6.91
CA ALA A 411 5.07 24.30 8.33
C ALA A 411 4.38 23.00 8.72
N VAL A 412 4.51 22.63 9.97
CA VAL A 412 3.81 21.52 10.60
C VAL A 412 3.19 22.00 11.90
N SER A 413 1.95 21.59 12.15
CA SER A 413 1.22 21.97 13.36
C SER A 413 0.62 20.77 14.07
N ALA A 414 0.48 20.89 15.39
CA ALA A 414 -0.16 19.88 16.23
C ALA A 414 -0.78 20.54 17.46
N VAL A 415 -1.83 19.93 18.02
CA VAL A 415 -2.39 20.36 19.31
C VAL A 415 -1.42 19.97 20.42
N ASP A 416 -1.10 20.91 21.30
CA ASP A 416 -0.23 20.74 22.46
C ASP A 416 -0.90 21.36 23.70
N GLY A 417 -1.46 20.50 24.55
CA GLY A 417 -2.34 20.94 25.64
C GLY A 417 -3.58 21.65 25.11
N ASP A 418 -3.80 22.89 25.54
CA ASP A 418 -4.89 23.73 25.06
C ASP A 418 -4.51 24.55 23.81
N ASP A 419 -3.22 24.60 23.43
CA ASP A 419 -2.71 25.46 22.37
C ASP A 419 -2.37 24.68 21.09
N VAL A 420 -2.10 25.38 19.98
CA VAL A 420 -1.59 24.78 18.74
C VAL A 420 -0.14 25.18 18.54
N ARG A 421 0.74 24.19 18.50
CA ARG A 421 2.17 24.37 18.22
C ARG A 421 2.41 24.34 16.73
N VAL A 422 3.30 25.22 16.24
CA VAL A 422 3.69 25.30 14.82
C VAL A 422 5.21 25.35 14.70
N GLU A 423 5.78 24.41 13.93
CA GLU A 423 7.15 24.48 13.45
C GLU A 423 7.15 24.96 11.99
N VAL A 424 7.98 25.94 11.65
CA VAL A 424 8.05 26.53 10.32
C VAL A 424 9.49 26.51 9.78
N SER A 425 9.64 26.31 8.49
CA SER A 425 10.91 26.45 7.79
C SER A 425 10.77 27.13 6.43
N ARG A 426 11.65 28.09 6.17
CA ARG A 426 11.82 28.75 4.86
C ARG A 426 12.52 27.86 3.83
N ASP A 427 13.13 26.75 4.25
CA ASP A 427 13.70 25.75 3.34
C ASP A 427 12.58 24.88 2.69
N GLY A 428 11.34 24.99 3.19
CA GLY A 428 10.15 24.33 2.64
C GLY A 428 9.79 23.02 3.35
N LEU A 429 8.55 22.56 3.12
CA LEU A 429 7.95 21.43 3.84
C LEU A 429 8.72 20.12 3.64
N LEU A 430 9.25 19.89 2.43
CA LEU A 430 10.03 18.69 2.13
C LEU A 430 11.31 18.61 2.96
N HIS A 431 12.03 19.73 3.11
CA HIS A 431 13.25 19.80 3.89
C HIS A 431 12.97 19.66 5.40
N LEU A 432 11.85 20.22 5.85
CA LEU A 432 11.34 20.10 7.21
C LEU A 432 10.97 18.64 7.55
N ASN A 433 10.17 17.97 6.71
CA ASN A 433 9.79 16.57 6.90
C ASN A 433 11.01 15.63 6.89
N ARG A 434 12.07 15.99 6.17
CA ARG A 434 13.31 15.21 6.06
C ARG A 434 14.35 15.53 7.15
N GLY A 435 14.04 16.48 8.03
CA GLY A 435 14.93 16.90 9.12
C GLY A 435 16.22 17.58 8.65
N THR A 436 16.22 18.13 7.43
CA THR A 436 17.38 18.83 6.83
C THR A 436 17.30 20.35 7.00
N ALA A 437 16.11 20.87 7.28
CA ALA A 437 15.81 22.29 7.38
C ALA A 437 16.21 22.90 8.74
N SER A 438 16.48 24.21 8.73
CA SER A 438 16.40 25.02 9.97
C SER A 438 14.93 25.32 10.28
N THR A 439 14.56 25.25 11.57
CA THR A 439 13.17 25.45 12.01
C THR A 439 13.04 26.57 13.03
N ASP A 440 12.05 27.44 12.84
CA ASP A 440 11.52 28.32 13.88
C ASP A 440 10.24 27.69 14.46
N GLU A 441 9.91 28.00 15.71
CA GLU A 441 8.76 27.43 16.41
C GLU A 441 7.97 28.51 17.14
N PHE A 442 6.63 28.46 17.08
CA PHE A 442 5.75 29.33 17.84
C PHE A 442 4.45 28.62 18.25
N ILE A 443 3.68 29.27 19.14
CA ILE A 443 2.43 28.75 19.69
C ILE A 443 1.28 29.67 19.29
N ILE A 444 0.18 29.08 18.82
CA ILE A 444 -1.11 29.74 18.63
C ILE A 444 -1.97 29.43 19.87
N PRO A 445 -2.21 30.43 20.74
CA PRO A 445 -2.96 30.19 21.97
C PRO A 445 -4.44 29.97 21.70
N LEU A 446 -5.12 29.21 22.56
CA LEU A 446 -6.57 29.15 22.54
C LEU A 446 -7.19 30.54 22.78
N GLU A 447 -8.24 30.89 22.02
CA GLU A 447 -8.96 32.16 22.19
C GLU A 447 -9.35 32.39 23.67
N GLY A 448 -8.79 33.42 24.29
CA GLY A 448 -9.05 33.79 25.69
C GLY A 448 -7.96 33.41 26.70
N SER A 449 -6.93 32.65 26.30
CA SER A 449 -5.76 32.36 27.14
C SER A 449 -4.81 33.57 27.23
N ARG A 450 -4.29 33.86 28.42
CA ARG A 450 -3.32 34.94 28.67
C ARG A 450 -1.90 34.37 28.80
N ASP A 451 -1.03 34.83 27.91
CA ASP A 451 0.42 35.00 28.06
C ASP A 451 1.23 33.73 28.41
N HIS A 452 1.65 33.03 27.37
CA HIS A 452 2.67 31.98 27.43
C HIS A 452 3.82 32.35 26.49
N GLY A 453 4.68 33.26 26.94
CA GLY A 453 6.04 33.48 26.40
C GLY A 453 6.15 33.40 24.87
N LEU A 454 5.56 34.38 24.18
CA LEU A 454 5.53 34.47 22.71
C LEU A 454 6.91 34.27 22.09
N THR A 455 7.13 33.15 21.41
CA THR A 455 8.03 33.14 20.26
C THR A 455 7.40 33.99 19.16
N THR A 456 8.19 34.87 18.55
CA THR A 456 7.72 35.78 17.49
C THR A 456 7.22 34.99 16.29
N VAL A 457 5.90 35.05 16.04
CA VAL A 457 5.28 34.59 14.79
C VAL A 457 6.00 35.26 13.61
N PRO A 458 6.27 34.54 12.50
CA PRO A 458 6.87 35.17 11.33
C PRO A 458 6.02 36.35 10.86
N PRO A 459 6.63 37.54 10.62
CA PRO A 459 5.88 38.76 10.30
C PRO A 459 5.07 38.66 8.99
N GLU A 460 5.41 37.71 8.13
CA GLU A 460 4.70 37.40 6.89
C GLU A 460 3.38 36.61 7.09
N TRP A 461 3.07 36.13 8.29
CA TRP A 461 1.85 35.36 8.59
C TRP A 461 0.77 36.28 9.15
N SER A 462 -0.40 36.30 8.49
CA SER A 462 -1.56 37.07 8.94
C SER A 462 -2.36 36.36 10.04
N ASP A 463 -3.14 37.12 10.83
CA ASP A 463 -4.09 36.56 11.80
C ASP A 463 -5.07 35.56 11.15
N SER A 464 -5.47 35.82 9.91
CA SER A 464 -6.33 34.90 9.15
C SER A 464 -5.65 33.56 8.86
N THR A 465 -4.33 33.56 8.61
CA THR A 465 -3.54 32.35 8.36
C THR A 465 -3.44 31.52 9.63
N LEU A 466 -3.12 32.17 10.75
CA LEU A 466 -3.06 31.53 12.06
C LEU A 466 -4.40 30.91 12.44
N ALA A 467 -5.50 31.63 12.23
CA ALA A 467 -6.84 31.14 12.54
C ALA A 467 -7.25 29.92 11.70
N VAL A 468 -6.80 29.84 10.43
CA VAL A 468 -7.06 28.65 9.58
C VAL A 468 -6.25 27.46 10.09
N ILE A 469 -4.96 27.65 10.35
CA ILE A 469 -4.08 26.59 10.86
C ILE A 469 -4.61 26.07 12.19
N ASP A 470 -4.99 26.95 13.13
CA ASP A 470 -5.56 26.58 14.42
C ASP A 470 -6.84 25.73 14.26
N ARG A 471 -7.84 26.24 13.52
CA ARG A 471 -9.12 25.53 13.33
C ARG A 471 -8.95 24.16 12.69
N VAL A 472 -8.16 24.05 11.64
CA VAL A 472 -7.97 22.77 10.92
C VAL A 472 -7.17 21.79 11.77
N THR A 473 -6.12 22.26 12.46
CA THR A 473 -5.31 21.42 13.34
C THR A 473 -6.18 20.83 14.46
N ARG A 474 -7.00 21.66 15.11
CA ARG A 474 -7.94 21.20 16.13
C ARG A 474 -9.01 20.28 15.57
N HIS A 475 -9.60 20.60 14.42
CA HIS A 475 -10.61 19.73 13.80
C HIS A 475 -10.04 18.34 13.50
N LEU A 476 -8.82 18.26 12.96
CA LEU A 476 -8.15 16.97 12.72
C LEU A 476 -7.83 16.24 14.02
N ALA A 477 -7.38 16.97 15.05
CA ALA A 477 -7.10 16.40 16.36
C ALA A 477 -8.35 15.86 17.07
N ASP A 478 -9.45 16.63 17.07
CA ASP A 478 -10.74 16.23 17.63
C ASP A 478 -11.30 14.98 16.94
N ARG A 479 -11.06 14.86 15.63
CA ARG A 479 -11.56 13.77 14.81
C ARG A 479 -10.72 12.50 14.93
N HIS A 480 -9.40 12.62 15.08
CA HIS A 480 -8.47 11.51 14.92
C HIS A 480 -7.52 11.27 16.11
N GLY A 481 -7.62 12.07 17.17
CA GLY A 481 -6.64 12.12 18.25
C GLY A 481 -5.39 12.89 17.82
N ASP A 482 -4.27 12.63 18.48
CA ASP A 482 -3.00 13.30 18.21
C ASP A 482 -2.61 13.24 16.72
N ALA A 483 -2.68 14.41 16.08
CA ALA A 483 -2.46 14.57 14.64
C ALA A 483 -1.46 15.70 14.37
N VAL A 484 -0.52 15.42 13.46
CA VAL A 484 0.41 16.39 12.90
C VAL A 484 -0.11 16.77 11.52
N VAL A 485 -0.30 18.05 11.29
CA VAL A 485 -0.84 18.60 10.04
C VAL A 485 0.28 19.30 9.28
N GLU A 486 0.39 19.00 7.99
CA GLU A 486 1.43 19.52 7.11
C GLU A 486 0.90 20.64 6.21
N TRP A 487 1.66 21.74 6.16
CA TRP A 487 1.28 22.98 5.49
C TRP A 487 2.39 23.47 4.57
N VAL A 488 1.98 24.09 3.47
CA VAL A 488 2.83 24.97 2.67
C VAL A 488 2.18 26.34 2.65
N LEU A 489 2.94 27.40 2.86
CA LEU A 489 2.43 28.75 2.72
C LEU A 489 2.83 29.32 1.37
N ARG A 490 1.82 29.74 0.61
CA ARG A 490 1.99 30.31 -0.73
C ARG A 490 1.47 31.74 -0.73
N ALA A 491 2.36 32.71 -0.88
CA ALA A 491 2.03 34.14 -0.83
C ALA A 491 1.24 34.49 0.45
N GLY A 492 1.65 33.92 1.59
CA GLY A 492 1.01 34.13 2.89
C GLY A 492 -0.34 33.42 3.09
N ARG A 493 -0.75 32.52 2.20
CA ARG A 493 -1.95 31.68 2.37
C ARG A 493 -1.58 30.23 2.72
N PRO A 494 -2.22 29.61 3.71
CA PRO A 494 -1.95 28.22 4.06
C PRO A 494 -2.57 27.27 3.04
N VAL A 495 -1.75 26.37 2.51
CA VAL A 495 -2.12 25.24 1.65
C VAL A 495 -1.98 23.97 2.48
N LEU A 496 -3.07 23.22 2.62
CA LEU A 496 -3.11 21.99 3.41
C LEU A 496 -2.59 20.81 2.57
N VAL A 497 -1.51 20.16 3.01
CA VAL A 497 -0.78 19.20 2.17
C VAL A 497 -1.02 17.74 2.57
N ASP A 498 -0.87 17.42 3.85
CA ASP A 498 -1.09 16.08 4.39
C ASP A 498 -1.33 16.15 5.91
N TYR A 499 -1.63 15.00 6.50
CA TYR A 499 -1.62 14.82 7.95
C TYR A 499 -1.12 13.41 8.31
N SER A 500 -0.58 13.30 9.52
CA SER A 500 -0.08 12.06 10.10
C SER A 500 -0.64 11.89 11.51
N LEU A 501 -1.10 10.69 11.85
CA LEU A 501 -1.52 10.35 13.20
C LEU A 501 -0.29 9.93 14.01
N VAL A 502 -0.15 10.42 15.23
CA VAL A 502 0.97 10.11 16.11
C VAL A 502 0.45 9.61 17.45
N ASP A 503 1.18 8.69 18.09
CA ASP A 503 0.75 8.11 19.37
C ASP A 503 0.79 9.11 20.54
N THR A 504 1.68 10.11 20.47
CA THR A 504 1.76 11.25 21.42
C THR A 504 2.42 12.47 20.76
N VAL A 505 1.83 13.66 20.90
CA VAL A 505 2.48 14.95 20.57
C VAL A 505 3.35 15.42 21.76
N PRO A 506 4.59 15.93 21.55
CA PRO A 506 5.46 16.31 22.66
C PRO A 506 4.90 17.47 23.50
N THR A 507 4.72 17.25 24.81
CA THR A 507 4.01 18.17 25.72
C THR A 507 4.90 19.10 26.56
N ALA A 508 6.20 19.22 26.25
CA ALA A 508 7.12 20.00 27.09
C ALA A 508 7.97 21.01 26.29
N MET A 509 7.79 22.29 26.62
CA MET A 509 8.83 23.29 26.49
C MET A 509 9.76 23.21 27.70
N LEU A 510 11.03 22.95 27.46
CA LEU A 510 12.07 23.41 28.37
C LEU A 510 12.69 24.68 27.75
N PRO A 511 13.02 25.71 28.53
CA PRO A 511 13.64 26.92 28.00
C PRO A 511 14.90 26.57 27.19
N ALA A 512 15.25 27.41 26.20
CA ALA A 512 16.36 27.21 25.24
C ALA A 512 17.75 26.94 25.86
N SER A 513 17.88 26.98 27.19
CA SER A 513 19.06 26.61 27.97
C SER A 513 19.08 25.15 28.47
N GLN A 514 18.07 24.32 28.13
CA GLN A 514 17.95 22.92 28.54
C GLN A 514 17.71 21.99 27.35
N ALA A 515 18.11 20.72 27.51
CA ALA A 515 17.89 19.67 26.51
C ALA A 515 16.39 19.51 26.21
N SER A 516 15.98 19.49 24.94
CA SER A 516 14.60 19.25 24.55
C SER A 516 14.38 17.78 24.16
N VAL A 517 13.28 17.18 24.64
CA VAL A 517 12.96 15.78 24.36
C VAL A 517 12.31 15.66 22.98
N ILE A 518 12.91 14.84 22.10
CA ILE A 518 12.32 14.45 20.84
C ILE A 518 11.52 13.15 21.02
N SER A 519 12.14 12.11 21.58
CA SER A 519 11.50 10.84 21.90
C SER A 519 11.86 10.46 23.34
N SER A 520 10.84 10.20 24.16
CA SER A 520 11.01 9.89 25.57
C SER A 520 11.57 8.47 25.77
N GLY A 521 12.22 8.26 26.91
CA GLY A 521 12.78 6.97 27.29
C GLY A 521 14.18 7.13 27.87
N ALA A 522 14.80 6.02 28.26
CA ALA A 522 16.16 6.02 28.77
C ALA A 522 17.05 5.11 27.92
N CYS A 523 18.23 5.61 27.56
CA CYS A 523 19.25 4.84 26.87
C CYS A 523 20.63 5.09 27.47
N ARG A 524 21.55 4.17 27.21
CA ARG A 524 22.96 4.30 27.55
C ARG A 524 23.80 3.62 26.48
N GLY A 525 24.93 4.23 26.16
CA GLY A 525 25.91 3.65 25.24
C GLY A 525 27.08 4.62 25.00
N PRO A 526 28.08 4.19 24.22
CA PRO A 526 29.14 5.08 23.76
C PRO A 526 28.56 6.07 22.76
N ALA A 527 28.95 7.34 22.87
CA ALA A 527 28.64 8.34 21.87
C ALA A 527 29.33 7.98 20.55
N LEU A 528 28.57 7.91 19.46
CA LEU A 528 29.10 7.85 18.10
C LEU A 528 28.83 9.21 17.45
N VAL A 529 29.86 10.05 17.35
CA VAL A 529 29.74 11.41 16.81
C VAL A 529 29.90 11.37 15.30
N ILE A 530 28.84 11.74 14.60
CA ILE A 530 28.86 11.92 13.15
C ILE A 530 29.60 13.23 12.83
N PRO A 531 30.69 13.20 12.03
CA PRO A 531 31.45 14.40 11.72
C PRO A 531 30.65 15.34 10.82
N ALA A 532 30.85 16.65 11.00
CA ALA A 532 30.18 17.68 10.18
C ALA A 532 30.45 17.55 8.66
N SER A 533 31.53 16.88 8.26
CA SER A 533 31.81 16.57 6.86
C SER A 533 30.78 15.61 6.23
N ALA A 534 30.02 14.87 7.03
CA ALA A 534 28.96 13.97 6.55
C ALA A 534 27.62 14.68 6.32
N THR A 535 27.46 15.94 6.76
CA THR A 535 26.19 16.70 6.68
C THR A 535 25.66 16.83 5.25
N GLU A 536 26.49 17.19 4.27
CA GLU A 536 26.07 17.34 2.87
C GLU A 536 25.55 16.02 2.29
N MET A 537 26.24 14.93 2.63
CA MET A 537 25.91 13.58 2.20
C MET A 537 24.61 13.07 2.84
N LEU A 538 24.44 13.21 4.16
CA LEU A 538 23.22 12.85 4.87
C LEU A 538 22.01 13.67 4.42
N THR A 539 22.24 14.94 4.07
CA THR A 539 21.22 15.82 3.49
C THR A 539 20.77 15.30 2.13
N ARG A 540 21.72 15.00 1.22
CA ARG A 540 21.42 14.47 -0.11
C ARG A 540 20.67 13.13 -0.03
N ASP A 541 21.14 12.22 0.81
CA ASP A 541 20.58 10.87 0.92
C ASP A 541 19.20 10.89 1.62
N SER A 542 18.94 11.88 2.47
CA SER A 542 17.60 12.13 3.03
C SER A 542 16.64 12.77 2.02
N VAL A 543 17.15 13.39 0.95
CA VAL A 543 16.37 14.08 -0.09
C VAL A 543 16.00 13.17 -1.29
N ALA A 544 16.56 11.96 -1.37
CA ALA A 544 16.21 10.99 -2.40
C ALA A 544 14.75 10.46 -2.26
N PRO A 545 14.07 10.05 -3.36
CA PRO A 545 12.67 9.60 -3.35
C PRO A 545 12.38 8.29 -2.58
N VAL A 546 13.37 7.75 -1.87
CA VAL A 546 13.40 6.37 -1.36
C VAL A 546 12.75 6.20 0.03
N VAL A 547 12.56 7.27 0.80
CA VAL A 547 12.10 7.17 2.20
C VAL A 547 10.59 7.47 2.31
N SER A 548 9.75 6.56 1.81
CA SER A 548 8.32 6.56 2.11
C SER A 548 8.05 5.82 3.42
N VAL A 549 7.20 6.40 4.27
CA VAL A 549 6.81 5.95 5.64
C VAL A 549 6.23 4.52 5.68
N GLY A 550 5.97 3.88 4.53
CA GLY A 550 5.41 2.53 4.43
C GLY A 550 6.30 1.47 3.76
N ALA A 551 7.50 1.82 3.29
CA ALA A 551 8.41 0.86 2.66
C ALA A 551 9.27 0.15 3.71
N ARG A 552 9.58 -1.14 3.50
CA ARG A 552 10.72 -1.76 4.20
C ARG A 552 11.94 -0.87 3.97
N LEU A 553 12.57 -0.43 5.05
CA LEU A 553 13.84 0.32 4.99
C LEU A 553 14.76 -0.39 3.98
N PRO A 554 15.26 0.33 2.95
CA PRO A 554 16.15 -0.27 1.96
C PRO A 554 17.33 -0.94 2.66
N HIS A 555 17.81 -2.06 2.11
CA HIS A 555 19.07 -2.64 2.56
C HIS A 555 20.18 -1.57 2.35
N PRO A 556 21.08 -1.33 3.32
CA PRO A 556 22.03 -0.21 3.33
C PRO A 556 23.02 -0.12 2.16
N ALA A 557 22.95 -1.02 1.17
CA ALA A 557 24.02 -1.30 0.21
C ALA A 557 24.44 -0.15 -0.73
N ASP A 558 23.71 0.98 -0.82
CA ASP A 558 24.00 2.08 -1.75
C ASP A 558 24.01 3.49 -1.14
N THR A 559 24.09 3.63 0.20
CA THR A 559 24.04 4.94 0.86
C THR A 559 25.19 5.16 1.85
N ALA A 560 25.46 6.43 2.16
CA ALA A 560 26.38 6.88 3.21
C ALA A 560 26.18 6.23 4.58
N VAL A 561 24.97 5.73 4.82
CA VAL A 561 24.59 5.08 6.06
C VAL A 561 25.21 3.69 6.18
N ASN A 562 25.70 3.09 5.08
CA ASN A 562 26.42 1.82 5.14
C ASN A 562 27.67 1.90 6.00
N ASP A 563 28.49 2.94 5.83
CA ASP A 563 29.71 3.12 6.61
C ASP A 563 29.41 3.30 8.10
N LEU A 564 28.34 4.02 8.41
CA LEU A 564 27.82 4.17 9.78
C LEU A 564 27.32 2.83 10.33
N TYR A 565 26.57 2.06 9.54
CA TYR A 565 26.07 0.73 9.91
C TYR A 565 27.21 -0.26 10.17
N GLU A 566 28.22 -0.30 9.31
CA GLU A 566 29.42 -1.12 9.49
C GLU A 566 30.18 -0.72 10.75
N THR A 567 30.28 0.58 11.04
CA THR A 567 30.89 1.07 12.27
C THR A 567 30.09 0.65 13.50
N ILE A 568 28.76 0.85 13.48
CA ILE A 568 27.85 0.52 14.59
C ILE A 568 27.88 -0.98 14.92
N THR A 569 27.85 -1.83 13.90
CA THR A 569 27.85 -3.30 14.07
C THR A 569 29.17 -3.87 14.59
N GLN A 570 30.26 -3.09 14.53
CA GLN A 570 31.55 -3.46 15.11
C GLN A 570 31.68 -3.05 16.60
N LEU A 571 30.78 -2.22 17.13
CA LEU A 571 30.78 -1.83 18.53
C LEU A 571 30.24 -2.96 19.41
N ALA A 572 30.82 -3.10 20.61
CA ALA A 572 30.43 -4.14 21.57
C ALA A 572 29.05 -3.91 22.19
N GLU A 573 28.58 -2.66 22.19
CA GLU A 573 27.28 -2.24 22.68
C GLU A 573 26.67 -1.19 21.72
N PRO A 574 25.34 -1.12 21.61
CA PRO A 574 24.68 -0.14 20.74
C PRO A 574 25.05 1.29 21.14
N PRO A 575 25.50 2.15 20.19
CA PRO A 575 25.91 3.51 20.51
C PRO A 575 24.73 4.46 20.66
N VAL A 576 24.96 5.60 21.30
CA VAL A 576 24.11 6.79 21.20
C VAL A 576 24.65 7.65 20.06
N VAL A 577 23.89 7.78 18.97
CA VAL A 577 24.34 8.54 17.79
C VAL A 577 24.21 10.03 18.07
N VAL A 578 25.31 10.77 17.93
CA VAL A 578 25.37 12.23 18.10
C VAL A 578 25.51 12.86 16.72
N VAL A 579 24.55 13.68 16.32
CA VAL A 579 24.50 14.28 14.98
C VAL A 579 23.89 15.68 15.06
N ASP A 580 24.15 16.54 14.08
CA ASP A 580 23.64 17.90 14.11
C ASP A 580 22.11 17.97 13.95
N ARG A 581 21.53 17.18 13.03
CA ARG A 581 20.11 17.26 12.66
C ARG A 581 19.46 15.86 12.49
N PRO A 582 18.11 15.78 12.58
CA PRO A 582 17.37 14.51 12.46
C PRO A 582 17.15 14.06 11.01
N TYR A 583 18.23 13.78 10.28
CA TYR A 583 18.18 13.33 8.88
C TYR A 583 17.34 12.05 8.70
N ALA A 584 16.33 12.09 7.82
CA ALA A 584 15.42 10.96 7.58
C ALA A 584 16.12 9.64 7.23
N VAL A 585 17.28 9.69 6.56
CA VAL A 585 18.06 8.49 6.19
C VAL A 585 18.54 7.68 7.41
N LEU A 586 18.70 8.34 8.57
CA LEU A 586 19.13 7.69 9.83
C LEU A 586 18.05 6.77 10.43
N ALA A 587 16.81 6.80 9.92
CA ALA A 587 15.76 5.88 10.33
C ALA A 587 16.16 4.40 10.12
N THR A 588 17.01 4.14 9.13
CA THR A 588 17.58 2.81 8.85
C THR A 588 18.44 2.25 9.99
N LEU A 589 18.96 3.13 10.86
CA LEU A 589 19.84 2.76 11.97
C LEU A 589 19.10 2.48 13.28
N ILE A 590 17.80 2.81 13.38
CA ILE A 590 17.00 2.65 14.61
C ILE A 590 17.18 1.28 15.28
N PRO A 591 17.18 0.13 14.56
CA PRO A 591 17.33 -1.18 15.20
C PRO A 591 18.71 -1.46 15.82
N TYR A 592 19.72 -0.63 15.52
CA TYR A 592 21.13 -0.91 15.82
C TYR A 592 21.74 0.08 16.83
N VAL A 593 20.98 1.07 17.29
CA VAL A 593 21.47 2.15 18.15
C VAL A 593 20.70 2.18 19.47
N ALA A 594 21.33 2.69 20.53
CA ALA A 594 20.69 2.88 21.82
C ALA A 594 19.79 4.12 21.84
N GLY A 595 20.11 5.16 21.06
CA GLY A 595 19.34 6.40 20.97
C GLY A 595 20.06 7.49 20.17
N PHE A 596 19.49 8.69 20.15
CA PHE A 596 20.02 9.84 19.40
C PHE A 596 20.19 11.10 20.25
N VAL A 597 21.22 11.87 19.94
CA VAL A 597 21.45 13.22 20.47
C VAL A 597 21.65 14.18 19.30
N PHE A 598 20.79 15.20 19.21
CA PHE A 598 20.85 16.24 18.19
C PHE A 598 21.50 17.50 18.74
N THR A 599 22.38 18.15 17.97
CA THR A 599 23.15 19.31 18.46
C THR A 599 22.73 20.66 17.87
N GLN A 600 21.80 20.67 16.93
CA GLN A 600 21.13 21.87 16.42
C GLN A 600 19.62 21.77 16.69
N PRO A 601 18.88 22.90 16.71
CA PRO A 601 17.42 22.88 16.75
C PRO A 601 16.89 21.90 15.71
N ALA A 602 16.20 20.87 16.20
CA ALA A 602 15.73 19.75 15.42
C ALA A 602 14.22 19.82 15.28
N ALA A 603 13.72 19.69 14.05
CA ALA A 603 12.30 19.54 13.77
C ALA A 603 11.74 18.37 14.59
N ARG A 604 10.86 18.62 15.56
CA ARG A 604 10.33 17.58 16.46
C ARG A 604 9.24 16.79 15.75
N LEU A 605 8.69 17.34 14.67
CA LEU A 605 7.61 16.76 13.88
C LEU A 605 8.10 16.17 12.53
N CYS A 606 9.42 16.07 12.30
CA CYS A 606 9.96 15.42 11.10
C CYS A 606 9.82 13.88 11.12
N HIS A 607 10.03 13.24 9.96
CA HIS A 607 9.85 11.79 9.78
C HIS A 607 10.71 10.95 10.75
N LEU A 608 11.99 11.29 10.92
CA LEU A 608 12.84 10.56 11.87
C LEU A 608 12.30 10.68 13.30
N ALA A 609 11.90 11.88 13.72
CA ALA A 609 11.37 12.10 15.06
C ALA A 609 10.09 11.29 15.33
N ILE A 610 9.21 11.14 14.32
CA ILE A 610 8.03 10.27 14.40
C ILE A 610 8.44 8.81 14.57
N LEU A 611 9.32 8.30 13.71
CA LEU A 611 9.77 6.90 13.77
C LEU A 611 10.48 6.56 15.08
N LEU A 612 11.26 7.50 15.64
CA LEU A 612 11.91 7.31 16.92
C LEU A 612 10.90 7.08 18.06
N ARG A 613 9.74 7.76 18.03
CA ARG A 613 8.68 7.58 19.04
C ARG A 613 7.95 6.26 18.87
N GLU A 614 7.59 5.91 17.63
CA GLU A 614 6.92 4.63 17.31
C GLU A 614 7.77 3.42 17.68
N ASN A 615 9.10 3.54 17.56
CA ASN A 615 10.05 2.50 17.94
C ASN A 615 10.56 2.65 19.39
N HIS A 616 10.01 3.58 20.17
CA HIS A 616 10.43 3.88 21.55
C HIS A 616 11.94 4.06 21.72
N THR A 617 12.59 4.65 20.71
CA THR A 617 14.02 4.94 20.68
C THR A 617 14.27 6.31 21.31
N PRO A 618 14.99 6.41 22.45
CA PRO A 618 15.18 7.68 23.14
C PRO A 618 15.97 8.68 22.30
N ALA A 619 15.51 9.94 22.28
CA ALA A 619 16.16 11.00 21.52
C ALA A 619 15.98 12.39 22.14
N VAL A 620 17.07 13.14 22.21
CA VAL A 620 17.10 14.49 22.79
C VAL A 620 17.85 15.46 21.88
N CYS A 621 17.50 16.74 21.96
CA CYS A 621 18.26 17.82 21.35
C CYS A 621 18.96 18.63 22.44
N VAL A 622 20.25 18.83 22.32
CA VAL A 622 21.08 19.59 23.27
C VAL A 622 21.81 20.73 22.56
N PRO A 623 22.12 21.83 23.25
CA PRO A 623 23.01 22.85 22.73
C PRO A 623 24.37 22.28 22.28
N ALA A 624 24.95 22.82 21.21
CA ALA A 624 26.19 22.31 20.62
C ALA A 624 27.39 22.30 21.60
N ASP A 625 27.42 23.21 22.57
CA ASP A 625 28.43 23.26 23.64
C ASP A 625 28.25 22.15 24.69
N GLN A 626 27.10 21.47 24.71
CA GLN A 626 26.79 20.33 25.58
C GLN A 626 26.93 18.97 24.87
N ALA A 627 27.27 18.97 23.58
CA ALA A 627 27.40 17.75 22.78
C ALA A 627 28.46 16.77 23.36
N PRO A 628 28.15 15.46 23.44
CA PRO A 628 29.13 14.44 23.81
C PRO A 628 30.30 14.35 22.81
N GLN A 629 31.46 13.92 23.29
CA GLN A 629 32.61 13.59 22.44
C GLN A 629 32.53 12.13 21.96
N ASP A 630 33.17 11.83 20.84
CA ASP A 630 33.19 10.48 20.28
C ASP A 630 33.79 9.47 21.26
N GLY A 631 33.12 8.33 21.45
CA GLY A 631 33.47 7.29 22.42
C GLY A 631 33.13 7.61 23.88
N GLU A 632 32.59 8.79 24.20
CA GLU A 632 32.19 9.15 25.56
C GLU A 632 30.99 8.30 26.03
N ALA A 633 31.00 7.84 27.29
CA ALA A 633 29.84 7.16 27.86
C ALA A 633 28.69 8.16 28.09
N VAL A 634 27.56 7.92 27.45
CA VAL A 634 26.38 8.79 27.51
C VAL A 634 25.19 8.01 28.03
N ALA A 635 24.37 8.66 28.85
CA ALA A 635 23.04 8.19 29.20
C ALA A 635 22.01 9.30 29.00
N VAL A 636 20.88 8.97 28.40
CA VAL A 636 19.71 9.85 28.31
C VAL A 636 18.70 9.37 29.34
N GLY A 637 18.26 10.26 30.23
CA GLY A 637 17.22 10.00 31.22
C GLY A 637 15.81 10.12 30.62
N THR A 638 14.82 9.51 31.29
CA THR A 638 13.40 9.61 30.89
C THR A 638 12.85 11.03 30.92
N ASP A 639 13.51 11.92 31.66
CA ASP A 639 13.25 13.36 31.76
C ASP A 639 13.95 14.18 30.66
N GLY A 640 14.67 13.53 29.73
CA GLY A 640 15.43 14.19 28.67
C GLY A 640 16.79 14.69 29.07
N GLN A 641 17.23 14.47 30.31
CA GLN A 641 18.54 14.92 30.76
C GLN A 641 19.65 14.06 30.15
N LEU A 642 20.64 14.74 29.57
CA LEU A 642 21.84 14.11 29.03
C LEU A 642 22.90 14.00 30.14
N HIS A 643 23.24 12.78 30.53
CA HIS A 643 24.30 12.49 31.49
C HIS A 643 25.56 12.02 30.78
N ARG A 644 26.70 12.59 31.16
CA ARG A 644 28.02 12.37 30.56
C ARG A 644 28.99 11.75 31.57
N GLY A 645 29.73 10.73 31.15
CA GLY A 645 30.75 10.06 31.96
C GLY A 645 30.24 8.88 32.79
N HIS A 646 31.15 8.20 33.49
CA HIS A 646 30.81 7.12 34.42
C HIS A 646 30.12 7.69 35.67
N THR A 647 28.80 7.64 35.71
CA THR A 647 28.09 7.57 36.99
C THR A 647 28.39 6.21 37.61
N SER A 648 29.29 6.24 38.59
CA SER A 648 29.59 5.14 39.52
C SER A 648 28.37 4.67 40.29
#